data_AF-A0A957HI91-F1
#
_entry.id   AF-A0A957HI91-F1
#
_cell.length_a   1.000
_cell.length_b   1.000
_cell.length_c   1.000
_cell.angle_alpha   90.00
_cell.angle_beta   90.00
_cell.angle_gamma   90.00
#
_symmetry.space_group_name_H-M   'P 1'
#
loop_
_entity.id
_entity.type
_entity.pdbx_description
1 polymer ?
#
loop_
_entity_poly.entity_id
_entity_poly.type
_entity_poly.pdbx_seq_one_letter_code
_entity_poly.pdbx_strand_id
1 'polypeptide(L)'
;MFTVNTAADEDDGSCNWQHCSLREAIQAANNLSNNHHDDDDDDYHHDDDDDHRYYADNIVIKFDIDAANPIVIAPNSQLPDITTPLEITTNDLNIVDIVLDGSEAGSADGLILAANGITLSNLTIQNFAGNGIVIYGSNNRIETSIIRNNGANGILVAEGAGNTFSQNAIYGNGALGIDLDGDGQTEDDLADIDEGANGRQNTATLIRAVPTEGGVEVEGILNSQPYSAYEIALFASESCTADSGEANTWLGSTEVATDGFGNASFGTIVSTEITSGGIAALVTGAEGTSEFSHCIQIGLGNDSWPRALRLDLMPDSVSPNVQSAEITQLIDLAGQSRWYKFSVQPNSQLIITLTDLPANYDLTVYKDIAAEWASLQTLDETEDLVSLTAEFAPDAFSPDAFSPDAFSPDAFSPDAFSPDAFSPDAFSPDAFSPDAFSPDAFSPDAFSPDAFSPDAFSPDAFSPDAFSPDAFSPDAFSPDAFSPDAFSSAQMRSLVAVSAFNGTAGEGVRLNTWENTGDFYIRVRGRNGVFDPTSSFILNVLQTGGSCGQVTTTLPASTHTAVSNNYTTIILVDTSRMTGDLTTMQAQLAAFAARPEVNGVIVDVNSDARVAAANTQADAYTACPFAKNQVAYAIKDIVDA
;
A
#
# COMPACT_ATOMS: atom_id res chain seq x y z
N MET A 1 -21.05 -19.91 40.77
CA MET A 1 -19.83 -20.59 40.28
C MET A 1 -20.13 -22.07 40.12
N PHE A 2 -19.81 -22.63 38.96
CA PHE A 2 -19.92 -24.06 38.66
C PHE A 2 -18.53 -24.62 38.36
N THR A 3 -18.29 -25.87 38.75
CA THR A 3 -16.99 -26.52 38.60
C THR A 3 -17.17 -27.80 37.80
N VAL A 4 -16.69 -27.79 36.56
CA VAL A 4 -16.63 -28.98 35.70
C VAL A 4 -15.55 -29.90 36.27
N ASN A 5 -15.93 -31.12 36.66
CA ASN A 5 -15.06 -32.08 37.34
C ASN A 5 -14.90 -33.41 36.59
N THR A 6 -15.49 -33.51 35.41
CA THR A 6 -15.35 -34.64 34.50
C THR A 6 -15.15 -34.16 33.07
N ALA A 7 -14.37 -34.91 32.29
CA ALA A 7 -14.19 -34.66 30.87
C ALA A 7 -15.24 -35.37 29.99
N ALA A 8 -16.04 -36.26 30.59
CA ALA A 8 -17.09 -36.96 29.89
C ALA A 8 -18.30 -36.06 29.66
N ASP A 9 -18.88 -36.10 28.46
CA ASP A 9 -20.16 -35.47 28.13
C ASP A 9 -21.35 -36.37 28.53
N GLU A 10 -21.35 -36.80 29.79
CA GLU A 10 -22.49 -37.46 30.41
C GLU A 10 -23.44 -36.39 30.99
N ASP A 11 -24.74 -36.66 30.92
CA ASP A 11 -25.80 -35.77 31.44
C ASP A 11 -26.65 -36.57 32.42
N ASP A 12 -26.35 -36.43 33.71
CA ASP A 12 -27.13 -36.93 34.83
C ASP A 12 -28.22 -35.95 35.31
N GLY A 13 -28.28 -34.78 34.67
CA GLY A 13 -29.22 -33.70 34.95
C GLY A 13 -28.82 -32.80 36.11
N SER A 14 -27.62 -32.95 36.69
CA SER A 14 -27.19 -32.16 37.85
C SER A 14 -25.69 -31.90 37.93
N CYS A 15 -25.27 -30.64 37.81
CA CYS A 15 -23.89 -30.25 38.12
C CYS A 15 -23.66 -30.22 39.65
N ASN A 16 -22.95 -31.21 40.19
CA ASN A 16 -22.62 -31.31 41.61
C ASN A 16 -21.18 -31.83 41.83
N TRP A 17 -20.79 -32.02 43.09
CA TRP A 17 -19.42 -32.44 43.45
C TRP A 17 -19.07 -33.88 43.03
N GLN A 18 -20.06 -34.72 42.72
CA GLN A 18 -19.86 -36.10 42.25
C GLN A 18 -19.65 -36.15 40.73
N HIS A 19 -20.42 -35.32 40.02
CA HIS A 19 -20.41 -35.25 38.57
C HIS A 19 -20.87 -33.87 38.14
N CYS A 20 -20.09 -33.22 37.28
CA CYS A 20 -20.47 -32.02 36.59
C CYS A 20 -19.69 -31.95 35.27
N SER A 21 -20.36 -32.32 34.18
CA SER A 21 -19.87 -32.13 32.82
C SER A 21 -20.03 -30.66 32.40
N LEU A 22 -19.36 -30.25 31.32
CA LEU A 22 -19.51 -28.89 30.77
C LEU A 22 -20.97 -28.61 30.38
N ARG A 23 -21.65 -29.60 29.79
CA ARG A 23 -23.08 -29.54 29.44
C ARG A 23 -23.94 -29.23 30.66
N GLU A 24 -23.75 -29.97 31.74
CA GLU A 24 -24.49 -29.77 32.98
C GLU A 24 -24.19 -28.41 33.62
N ALA A 25 -22.93 -27.96 33.58
CA ALA A 25 -22.55 -26.65 34.08
C ALA A 25 -23.24 -25.51 33.32
N ILE A 26 -23.30 -25.58 31.99
CA ILE A 26 -24.00 -24.60 31.15
C ILE A 26 -25.51 -24.63 31.43
N GLN A 27 -26.14 -25.80 31.47
CA GLN A 27 -27.56 -25.93 31.78
C GLN A 27 -27.90 -25.36 33.18
N ALA A 28 -27.07 -25.67 34.17
CA ALA A 28 -27.26 -25.18 35.53
C ALA A 28 -27.10 -23.66 35.61
N ALA A 29 -26.13 -23.08 34.90
CA ALA A 29 -25.97 -21.63 34.76
C ALA A 29 -27.21 -20.99 34.14
N ASN A 30 -27.68 -21.54 33.02
CA ASN A 30 -28.87 -21.04 32.33
C ASN A 30 -30.12 -21.03 33.21
N ASN A 31 -30.27 -22.05 34.07
CA ASN A 31 -31.43 -22.16 34.97
C ASN A 31 -31.37 -21.21 36.18
N LEU A 32 -30.19 -20.76 36.61
CA LEU A 32 -30.08 -19.82 37.73
C LEU A 32 -30.70 -18.45 37.40
N SER A 33 -30.53 -17.97 36.16
CA SER A 33 -31.08 -16.68 35.73
C SER A 33 -32.61 -16.70 35.61
N ASN A 34 -33.20 -17.85 35.25
CA ASN A 34 -34.65 -17.98 35.06
C ASN A 34 -35.43 -17.94 36.39
N ASN A 35 -34.81 -18.31 37.50
CA ASN A 35 -35.46 -18.33 38.81
C ASN A 35 -35.42 -16.97 39.53
N HIS A 36 -34.68 -15.98 39.02
CA HIS A 36 -34.58 -14.65 39.64
C HIS A 36 -35.64 -13.66 39.13
N HIS A 37 -36.56 -14.09 38.25
CA HIS A 37 -37.64 -13.26 37.71
C HIS A 37 -39.01 -13.48 38.37
N ASP A 38 -39.16 -14.47 39.25
CA ASP A 38 -40.47 -14.90 39.79
C ASP A 38 -40.73 -14.49 41.25
N ASP A 39 -39.81 -13.80 41.93
CA ASP A 39 -39.95 -13.46 43.37
C ASP A 39 -40.36 -11.98 43.65
N ASP A 40 -40.59 -11.14 42.63
CA ASP A 40 -40.93 -9.72 42.80
C ASP A 40 -42.43 -9.37 42.76
N ASP A 41 -43.32 -10.36 42.62
CA ASP A 41 -44.78 -10.18 42.68
C ASP A 41 -45.36 -10.86 43.92
N ASP A 42 -45.26 -10.21 45.09
CA ASP A 42 -46.27 -10.21 46.19
C ASP A 42 -45.62 -9.99 47.58
N ASP A 43 -45.36 -8.74 47.99
CA ASP A 43 -45.88 -8.29 49.30
C ASP A 43 -45.87 -6.75 49.42
N TYR A 44 -47.03 -6.22 49.76
CA TYR A 44 -47.27 -4.83 50.07
C TYR A 44 -47.10 -4.64 51.58
N HIS A 45 -45.88 -4.40 52.09
CA HIS A 45 -45.72 -3.89 53.45
C HIS A 45 -44.44 -3.06 53.70
N HIS A 46 -44.68 -1.74 53.76
CA HIS A 46 -44.14 -0.72 54.67
C HIS A 46 -42.74 -0.87 55.32
N ASP A 47 -41.93 0.14 55.00
CA ASP A 47 -40.96 0.90 55.82
C ASP A 47 -39.70 0.24 56.40
N ASP A 48 -38.59 0.92 56.07
CA ASP A 48 -37.26 0.99 56.70
C ASP A 48 -36.19 -0.06 56.33
N ASP A 49 -35.08 0.51 55.82
CA ASP A 49 -33.69 0.04 55.85
C ASP A 49 -33.30 -1.28 55.14
N ASP A 50 -32.94 -1.20 53.86
CA ASP A 50 -31.61 -1.56 53.33
C ASP A 50 -31.63 -1.58 51.78
N ASP A 51 -30.84 -0.71 51.14
CA ASP A 51 -30.49 -0.77 49.71
C ASP A 51 -29.53 -1.95 49.49
N HIS A 52 -30.04 -3.18 49.57
CA HIS A 52 -29.39 -4.37 49.03
C HIS A 52 -29.98 -4.66 47.65
N ARG A 53 -29.69 -3.79 46.68
CA ARG A 53 -29.64 -4.20 45.27
C ARG A 53 -28.52 -5.23 45.15
N TYR A 54 -28.89 -6.50 45.27
CA TYR A 54 -28.03 -7.65 45.02
C TYR A 54 -27.73 -7.64 43.51
N TYR A 55 -26.62 -7.01 43.12
CA TYR A 55 -26.07 -7.14 41.78
C TYR A 55 -25.87 -8.64 41.51
N ALA A 56 -26.50 -9.15 40.45
CA ALA A 56 -26.37 -10.54 40.04
C ALA A 56 -24.89 -10.93 39.97
N ASP A 57 -24.50 -11.91 40.78
CA ASP A 57 -23.16 -12.47 40.84
C ASP A 57 -22.72 -12.94 39.43
N ASN A 58 -21.53 -12.54 38.98
CA ASN A 58 -20.91 -13.06 37.76
C ASN A 58 -20.88 -14.59 37.83
N ILE A 59 -21.67 -15.27 36.99
CA ILE A 59 -21.64 -16.73 36.90
C ILE A 59 -20.31 -17.12 36.27
N VAL A 60 -19.52 -17.95 36.97
CA VAL A 60 -18.25 -18.46 36.44
C VAL A 60 -18.31 -19.98 36.36
N ILE A 61 -17.94 -20.53 35.20
CA ILE A 61 -17.66 -21.96 34.98
C ILE A 61 -16.13 -22.14 34.99
N LYS A 62 -15.63 -22.95 35.92
CA LYS A 62 -14.21 -23.34 36.00
C LYS A 62 -14.04 -24.84 35.83
N PHE A 63 -12.82 -25.27 35.51
CA PHE A 63 -12.46 -26.67 35.33
C PHE A 63 -11.57 -27.16 36.48
N ASP A 64 -11.95 -28.27 37.10
CA ASP A 64 -11.20 -29.01 38.12
C ASP A 64 -11.27 -30.51 37.81
N ILE A 65 -10.59 -30.91 36.74
CA ILE A 65 -10.57 -32.27 36.23
C ILE A 65 -9.18 -32.87 36.52
N ASP A 66 -9.14 -33.96 37.29
CA ASP A 66 -7.90 -34.70 37.58
C ASP A 66 -7.51 -35.58 36.38
N ALA A 67 -7.00 -34.94 35.32
CA ALA A 67 -6.57 -35.59 34.08
C ALA A 67 -5.20 -35.07 33.61
N ALA A 68 -4.59 -35.81 32.68
CA ALA A 68 -3.36 -35.37 32.03
C ALA A 68 -3.64 -34.15 31.14
N ASN A 69 -2.70 -33.19 31.09
CA ASN A 69 -2.72 -32.04 30.20
C ASN A 69 -2.28 -32.47 28.78
N PRO A 70 -3.00 -32.14 27.68
CA PRO A 70 -4.27 -31.39 27.62
C PRO A 70 -5.47 -32.20 28.11
N ILE A 71 -6.40 -31.52 28.78
CA ILE A 71 -7.68 -32.10 29.20
C ILE A 71 -8.66 -31.96 28.03
N VAL A 72 -9.02 -33.08 27.43
CA VAL A 72 -9.92 -33.13 26.28
C VAL A 72 -11.33 -33.44 26.74
N ILE A 73 -12.24 -32.51 26.53
CA ILE A 73 -13.69 -32.67 26.65
C ILE A 73 -14.22 -32.94 25.23
N ALA A 74 -14.82 -34.11 25.01
CA ALA A 74 -15.34 -34.52 23.72
C ALA A 74 -16.87 -34.57 23.75
N PRO A 75 -17.58 -33.49 23.35
CA PRO A 75 -19.02 -33.51 23.26
C PRO A 75 -19.51 -34.59 22.30
N ASN A 76 -20.57 -35.29 22.66
CA ASN A 76 -21.21 -36.30 21.81
C ASN A 76 -22.32 -35.73 20.90
N SER A 77 -22.66 -34.45 21.12
CA SER A 77 -23.70 -33.70 20.44
C SER A 77 -23.55 -32.21 20.75
N GLN A 78 -24.30 -31.35 20.06
CA GLN A 78 -24.34 -29.89 20.30
C GLN A 78 -24.39 -29.57 21.80
N LEU A 79 -23.45 -28.77 22.31
CA LEU A 79 -23.50 -28.25 23.67
C LEU A 79 -24.70 -27.30 23.81
N PRO A 80 -25.31 -27.18 25.00
CA PRO A 80 -26.42 -26.26 25.22
C PRO A 80 -26.00 -24.81 24.94
N ASP A 81 -26.88 -24.04 24.31
CA ASP A 81 -26.68 -22.60 24.10
C ASP A 81 -26.45 -21.90 25.44
N ILE A 82 -25.50 -20.97 25.49
CA ILE A 82 -25.26 -20.15 26.67
C ILE A 82 -26.24 -18.98 26.62
N THR A 83 -27.33 -19.08 27.39
CA THR A 83 -28.43 -18.11 27.41
C THR A 83 -28.37 -17.17 28.62
N THR A 84 -27.27 -17.20 29.37
CA THR A 84 -27.04 -16.34 30.53
C THR A 84 -25.64 -15.72 30.50
N PRO A 85 -25.48 -14.46 30.93
CA PRO A 85 -24.16 -13.86 31.08
C PRO A 85 -23.30 -14.68 32.03
N LEU A 86 -22.16 -15.18 31.54
CA LEU A 86 -21.23 -15.97 32.34
C LEU A 86 -19.79 -15.85 31.83
N GLU A 87 -18.86 -16.29 32.65
CA GLU A 87 -17.45 -16.46 32.30
C GLU A 87 -17.10 -17.95 32.26
N ILE A 88 -16.52 -18.41 31.15
CA ILE A 88 -15.85 -19.71 31.06
C ILE A 88 -14.36 -19.46 30.97
N THR A 89 -13.62 -19.92 31.97
CA THR A 89 -12.18 -19.74 32.03
C THR A 89 -11.50 -20.95 32.67
N THR A 90 -10.22 -21.14 32.36
CA THR A 90 -9.36 -22.12 33.03
C THR A 90 -8.86 -21.58 34.37
N ASN A 91 -8.13 -22.38 35.14
CA ASN A 91 -7.62 -21.91 36.43
C ASN A 91 -6.60 -20.76 36.24
N ASP A 92 -6.51 -19.88 37.24
CA ASP A 92 -5.82 -18.57 37.22
C ASP A 92 -4.30 -18.61 36.89
N LEU A 93 -3.74 -19.77 36.52
CA LEU A 93 -2.32 -19.96 36.19
C LEU A 93 -2.03 -20.35 34.74
N ASN A 94 -3.04 -20.54 33.86
CA ASN A 94 -2.84 -20.99 32.47
C ASN A 94 -1.99 -22.27 32.33
N ILE A 95 -2.01 -23.16 33.34
CA ILE A 95 -1.17 -24.37 33.35
C ILE A 95 -1.85 -25.54 32.61
N VAL A 96 -3.18 -25.49 32.45
CA VAL A 96 -3.98 -26.58 31.90
C VAL A 96 -4.69 -26.12 30.63
N ASP A 97 -4.43 -26.83 29.53
CA ASP A 97 -5.11 -26.64 28.25
C ASP A 97 -6.43 -27.43 28.28
N ILE A 98 -7.56 -26.71 28.26
CA ILE A 98 -8.89 -27.28 28.15
C ILE A 98 -9.28 -27.30 26.67
N VAL A 99 -9.35 -28.49 26.11
CA VAL A 99 -9.67 -28.72 24.70
C VAL A 99 -11.11 -29.19 24.59
N LEU A 100 -11.96 -28.40 23.95
CA LEU A 100 -13.26 -28.82 23.46
C LEU A 100 -13.07 -29.42 22.05
N ASP A 101 -13.19 -30.74 21.95
CA ASP A 101 -12.96 -31.48 20.71
C ASP A 101 -14.28 -32.01 20.14
N GLY A 102 -14.75 -31.38 19.05
CA GLY A 102 -16.01 -31.67 18.40
C GLY A 102 -16.02 -32.90 17.48
N SER A 103 -14.94 -33.69 17.43
CA SER A 103 -14.81 -34.82 16.48
C SER A 103 -15.95 -35.84 16.57
N GLU A 104 -16.58 -35.96 17.75
CA GLU A 104 -17.69 -36.90 18.02
C GLU A 104 -19.07 -36.19 18.11
N ALA A 105 -19.14 -34.87 17.90
CA ALA A 105 -20.35 -34.06 18.11
C ALA A 105 -21.32 -34.06 16.90
N GLY A 106 -21.00 -34.79 15.83
CA GLY A 106 -21.82 -34.84 14.62
C GLY A 106 -21.71 -33.53 13.82
N SER A 107 -22.84 -32.98 13.38
CA SER A 107 -22.91 -31.73 12.61
C SER A 107 -23.02 -30.48 13.50
N ALA A 108 -22.51 -30.55 14.72
CA ALA A 108 -22.64 -29.49 15.71
C ALA A 108 -21.63 -28.35 15.47
N ASP A 109 -22.03 -27.15 15.89
CA ASP A 109 -21.12 -26.05 16.19
C ASP A 109 -20.52 -26.26 17.59
N GLY A 110 -19.45 -25.53 17.92
CA GLY A 110 -18.83 -25.57 19.25
C GLY A 110 -19.68 -24.91 20.33
N LEU A 111 -19.30 -23.68 20.73
CA LEU A 111 -20.05 -22.91 21.73
C LEU A 111 -20.99 -21.93 21.06
N ILE A 112 -22.26 -21.88 21.52
CA ILE A 112 -23.27 -20.93 21.04
C ILE A 112 -23.54 -19.91 22.14
N LEU A 113 -23.25 -18.64 21.88
CA LEU A 113 -23.33 -17.51 22.80
C LEU A 113 -24.61 -16.74 22.49
N ALA A 114 -25.72 -17.13 23.12
CA ALA A 114 -27.03 -16.54 22.91
C ALA A 114 -27.32 -15.33 23.82
N ALA A 115 -26.62 -15.22 24.96
CA ALA A 115 -26.73 -14.08 25.86
C ALA A 115 -25.66 -13.00 25.59
N ASN A 116 -25.90 -11.83 26.18
CA ASN A 116 -24.95 -10.73 26.19
C ASN A 116 -23.93 -10.90 27.32
N GLY A 117 -22.74 -10.32 27.17
CA GLY A 117 -21.77 -10.23 28.27
C GLY A 117 -21.11 -11.55 28.67
N ILE A 118 -21.04 -12.53 27.77
CA ILE A 118 -20.32 -13.79 27.99
C ILE A 118 -18.82 -13.55 27.78
N THR A 119 -18.00 -14.06 28.70
CA THR A 119 -16.54 -14.05 28.56
C THR A 119 -16.01 -15.47 28.40
N LEU A 120 -15.25 -15.72 27.34
CA LEU A 120 -14.53 -16.97 27.11
C LEU A 120 -13.03 -16.69 27.11
N SER A 121 -12.28 -17.41 27.94
CA SER A 121 -10.83 -17.26 27.98
C SER A 121 -10.08 -18.57 28.16
N ASN A 122 -8.91 -18.67 27.52
CA ASN A 122 -7.96 -19.79 27.66
C ASN A 122 -8.55 -21.17 27.28
N LEU A 123 -9.43 -21.23 26.28
CA LEU A 123 -9.99 -22.47 25.77
C LEU A 123 -9.38 -22.84 24.42
N THR A 124 -9.21 -24.13 24.16
CA THR A 124 -8.96 -24.65 22.81
C THR A 124 -10.25 -25.23 22.27
N ILE A 125 -10.76 -24.74 21.15
CA ILE A 125 -11.99 -25.21 20.49
C ILE A 125 -11.64 -25.72 19.10
N GLN A 126 -11.87 -27.01 18.86
CA GLN A 126 -11.40 -27.64 17.64
C GLN A 126 -12.29 -28.77 17.13
N ASN A 127 -12.12 -29.09 15.85
CA ASN A 127 -12.67 -30.27 15.18
C ASN A 127 -14.21 -30.36 15.20
N PHE A 128 -14.92 -29.25 15.40
CA PHE A 128 -16.37 -29.21 15.18
C PHE A 128 -16.65 -29.25 13.68
N ALA A 129 -17.72 -29.94 13.26
CA ALA A 129 -18.09 -29.97 11.84
C ALA A 129 -18.70 -28.63 11.36
N GLY A 130 -19.30 -27.87 12.27
CA GLY A 130 -19.76 -26.49 12.05
C GLY A 130 -18.71 -25.45 12.43
N ASN A 131 -19.16 -24.32 12.95
CA ASN A 131 -18.34 -23.22 13.44
C ASN A 131 -17.73 -23.57 14.80
N GLY A 132 -16.56 -23.00 15.12
CA GLY A 132 -15.98 -23.13 16.46
C GLY A 132 -16.82 -22.43 17.52
N ILE A 133 -17.19 -21.18 17.27
CA ILE A 133 -18.05 -20.37 18.13
C ILE A 133 -19.12 -19.69 17.28
N VAL A 134 -20.36 -19.64 17.77
CA VAL A 134 -21.46 -18.86 17.16
C VAL A 134 -21.95 -17.84 18.18
N ILE A 135 -22.10 -16.58 17.78
CA ILE A 135 -22.54 -15.48 18.65
C ILE A 135 -23.83 -14.88 18.11
N TYR A 136 -24.84 -14.80 18.99
CA TYR A 136 -26.08 -14.05 18.76
C TYR A 136 -26.22 -12.87 19.73
N GLY A 137 -25.52 -12.91 20.86
CA GLY A 137 -25.52 -11.84 21.86
C GLY A 137 -24.57 -10.69 21.53
N SER A 138 -24.67 -9.64 22.35
CA SER A 138 -23.83 -8.44 22.30
C SER A 138 -22.86 -8.35 23.48
N ASN A 139 -21.79 -7.59 23.34
CA ASN A 139 -20.79 -7.33 24.40
C ASN A 139 -20.12 -8.61 24.93
N ASN A 140 -19.98 -9.64 24.10
CA ASN A 140 -19.22 -10.84 24.47
C ASN A 140 -17.72 -10.60 24.26
N ARG A 141 -16.90 -11.29 25.06
CA ARG A 141 -15.44 -11.18 24.99
C ARG A 141 -14.83 -12.56 24.86
N ILE A 142 -14.09 -12.77 23.78
CA ILE A 142 -13.33 -14.00 23.55
C ILE A 142 -11.87 -13.62 23.54
N GLU A 143 -11.10 -14.18 24.47
CA GLU A 143 -9.70 -13.83 24.61
C GLU A 143 -8.79 -15.02 24.85
N THR A 144 -7.53 -14.88 24.44
CA THR A 144 -6.43 -15.83 24.71
C THR A 144 -6.79 -17.30 24.41
N SER A 145 -7.70 -17.53 23.48
CA SER A 145 -8.24 -18.84 23.13
C SER A 145 -7.68 -19.33 21.79
N ILE A 146 -7.66 -20.63 21.59
CA ILE A 146 -7.22 -21.28 20.35
C ILE A 146 -8.45 -21.84 19.65
N ILE A 147 -8.76 -21.38 18.44
CA ILE A 147 -9.95 -21.79 17.69
C ILE A 147 -9.51 -22.29 16.32
N ARG A 148 -9.56 -23.60 16.10
CA ARG A 148 -8.88 -24.20 14.94
C ARG A 148 -9.55 -25.45 14.40
N ASN A 149 -9.27 -25.77 13.14
CA ASN A 149 -9.69 -27.03 12.51
C ASN A 149 -11.20 -27.30 12.58
N ASN A 150 -12.02 -26.26 12.66
CA ASN A 150 -13.47 -26.39 12.58
C ASN A 150 -13.90 -26.44 11.11
N GLY A 151 -15.03 -27.09 10.82
CA GLY A 151 -15.48 -27.34 9.44
C GLY A 151 -16.05 -26.12 8.73
N ALA A 152 -16.49 -25.11 9.49
CA ALA A 152 -16.94 -23.81 8.98
C ALA A 152 -16.04 -22.67 9.52
N ASN A 153 -16.60 -21.56 9.99
CA ASN A 153 -15.82 -20.42 10.51
C ASN A 153 -15.20 -20.75 11.87
N GLY A 154 -14.09 -20.09 12.21
CA GLY A 154 -13.57 -20.12 13.58
C GLY A 154 -14.60 -19.53 14.56
N ILE A 155 -14.98 -18.28 14.32
CA ILE A 155 -16.03 -17.55 15.03
C ILE A 155 -17.02 -17.01 13.99
N LEU A 156 -18.30 -17.31 14.16
CA LEU A 156 -19.39 -16.66 13.44
C LEU A 156 -20.09 -15.68 14.40
N VAL A 157 -20.12 -14.41 14.05
CA VAL A 157 -20.96 -13.42 14.72
C VAL A 157 -22.22 -13.27 13.89
N ALA A 158 -23.26 -14.03 14.23
CA ALA A 158 -24.50 -14.03 13.48
C ALA A 158 -25.33 -12.75 13.73
N GLU A 159 -25.30 -12.24 14.96
CA GLU A 159 -25.99 -11.01 15.38
C GLU A 159 -25.27 -10.36 16.57
N GLY A 160 -25.65 -9.11 16.88
CA GLY A 160 -25.19 -8.38 18.06
C GLY A 160 -23.94 -7.53 17.82
N ALA A 161 -23.71 -6.55 18.71
CA ALA A 161 -22.59 -5.61 18.61
C ALA A 161 -21.76 -5.58 19.90
N GLY A 162 -20.61 -4.94 19.85
CA GLY A 162 -19.65 -4.84 20.95
C GLY A 162 -18.94 -6.15 21.27
N ASN A 163 -19.02 -7.16 20.41
CA ASN A 163 -18.33 -8.42 20.62
C ASN A 163 -16.84 -8.24 20.30
N THR A 164 -15.96 -8.59 21.24
CA THR A 164 -14.51 -8.32 21.14
C THR A 164 -13.69 -9.59 21.10
N PHE A 165 -12.70 -9.62 20.20
CA PHE A 165 -11.81 -10.77 19.99
C PHE A 165 -10.35 -10.34 20.17
N SER A 166 -9.73 -10.74 21.28
CA SER A 166 -8.38 -10.28 21.62
C SER A 166 -7.41 -11.42 21.88
N GLN A 167 -6.26 -11.41 21.20
CA GLN A 167 -5.16 -12.35 21.40
C GLN A 167 -5.56 -13.83 21.21
N ASN A 168 -6.56 -14.10 20.37
CA ASN A 168 -6.94 -15.46 20.00
C ASN A 168 -6.04 -15.99 18.87
N ALA A 169 -5.74 -17.28 18.89
CA ALA A 169 -5.13 -17.98 17.77
C ALA A 169 -6.23 -18.66 16.96
N ILE A 170 -6.57 -18.11 15.79
CA ILE A 170 -7.69 -18.57 14.98
C ILE A 170 -7.17 -19.02 13.61
N TYR A 171 -7.13 -20.33 13.36
CA TYR A 171 -6.47 -20.87 12.16
C TYR A 171 -6.91 -22.28 11.76
N GLY A 172 -6.76 -22.61 10.49
CA GLY A 172 -7.04 -23.94 9.94
C GLY A 172 -8.52 -24.29 9.91
N ASN A 173 -9.42 -23.32 10.01
CA ASN A 173 -10.86 -23.55 9.89
C ASN A 173 -11.25 -23.69 8.40
N GLY A 174 -12.42 -24.27 8.14
CA GLY A 174 -12.89 -24.60 6.79
C GLY A 174 -13.39 -23.40 5.99
N ALA A 175 -13.67 -22.28 6.67
CA ALA A 175 -14.08 -21.01 6.09
C ALA A 175 -13.22 -19.86 6.68
N LEU A 176 -13.79 -18.72 7.10
CA LEU A 176 -13.05 -17.60 7.67
C LEU A 176 -12.68 -17.85 9.14
N GLY A 177 -11.66 -17.16 9.64
CA GLY A 177 -11.35 -17.18 11.07
C GLY A 177 -12.45 -16.50 11.88
N ILE A 178 -12.87 -15.32 11.44
CA ILE A 178 -14.01 -14.57 11.98
C ILE A 178 -14.87 -14.18 10.78
N ASP A 179 -16.18 -14.41 10.89
CA ASP A 179 -17.18 -14.06 9.89
C ASP A 179 -18.29 -13.23 10.55
N LEU A 180 -18.51 -12.01 10.06
CA LEU A 180 -19.59 -11.13 10.52
C LEU A 180 -20.83 -11.36 9.65
N ASP A 181 -21.99 -11.58 10.26
CA ASP A 181 -23.27 -11.91 9.60
C ASP A 181 -23.31 -13.25 8.82
N GLY A 182 -22.17 -13.94 8.64
CA GLY A 182 -22.14 -15.24 7.97
C GLY A 182 -22.29 -15.14 6.46
N ASP A 183 -21.95 -13.98 5.88
CA ASP A 183 -22.04 -13.71 4.44
C ASP A 183 -20.68 -13.73 3.72
N GLY A 184 -19.61 -14.05 4.45
CA GLY A 184 -18.23 -14.08 3.96
C GLY A 184 -17.49 -12.81 4.35
N GLN A 185 -16.37 -12.53 3.67
CA GLN A 185 -15.57 -11.36 4.03
C GLN A 185 -16.38 -10.09 3.78
N THR A 186 -16.54 -9.28 4.83
CA THR A 186 -17.17 -7.96 4.79
C THR A 186 -16.32 -7.02 3.93
N GLU A 187 -16.96 -6.31 3.01
CA GLU A 187 -16.29 -5.30 2.17
C GLU A 187 -16.08 -4.01 2.98
N ASP A 188 -14.85 -3.49 3.00
CA ASP A 188 -14.58 -2.21 3.65
C ASP A 188 -15.33 -1.06 2.94
N ASP A 189 -16.13 -0.29 3.68
CA ASP A 189 -16.90 0.84 3.13
C ASP A 189 -16.39 2.22 3.60
N LEU A 190 -16.92 3.30 3.00
CA LEU A 190 -16.52 4.65 3.39
C LEU A 190 -17.19 5.06 4.70
N ALA A 191 -16.35 5.28 5.71
CA ALA A 191 -16.68 5.73 7.05
C ALA A 191 -17.46 4.71 7.90
N ASP A 192 -17.48 3.44 7.49
CA ASP A 192 -18.04 2.30 8.25
C ASP A 192 -19.51 2.58 8.60
N ILE A 193 -20.28 2.79 7.53
CA ILE A 193 -21.66 3.30 7.58
C ILE A 193 -22.71 2.19 7.59
N ASP A 194 -22.30 0.96 7.32
CA ASP A 194 -23.19 -0.19 7.35
C ASP A 194 -23.51 -0.66 8.78
N GLU A 195 -24.46 -1.59 8.86
CA GLU A 195 -25.00 -2.10 10.12
C GLU A 195 -24.95 -3.64 10.06
N GLY A 196 -24.90 -4.29 11.22
CA GLY A 196 -24.89 -5.75 11.30
C GLY A 196 -24.17 -6.25 12.54
N ALA A 197 -23.76 -7.51 12.53
CA ALA A 197 -22.87 -8.07 13.52
C ALA A 197 -21.62 -7.20 13.68
N ASN A 198 -21.36 -6.75 14.92
CA ASN A 198 -20.30 -5.79 15.25
C ASN A 198 -20.29 -4.51 14.39
N GLY A 199 -21.44 -4.11 13.86
CA GLY A 199 -21.54 -2.98 12.94
C GLY A 199 -20.74 -3.17 11.65
N ARG A 200 -20.44 -4.42 11.26
CA ARG A 200 -19.63 -4.75 10.07
C ARG A 200 -18.27 -4.06 10.02
N GLN A 201 -17.73 -3.75 11.20
CA GLN A 201 -16.48 -3.01 11.41
C GLN A 201 -15.43 -3.28 10.32
N ASN A 202 -15.13 -2.23 9.54
CA ASN A 202 -14.07 -2.25 8.55
C ASN A 202 -12.74 -2.79 9.10
N THR A 203 -12.02 -3.51 8.25
CA THR A 203 -10.67 -4.01 8.53
C THR A 203 -9.60 -2.94 8.27
N ALA A 204 -8.37 -3.21 8.70
CA ALA A 204 -7.23 -2.36 8.36
C ALA A 204 -6.60 -2.79 7.03
N THR A 205 -6.37 -1.85 6.12
CA THR A 205 -5.57 -2.12 4.93
C THR A 205 -4.08 -2.07 5.27
N LEU A 206 -3.46 -3.24 5.37
CA LEU A 206 -2.02 -3.35 5.57
C LEU A 206 -1.28 -3.02 4.26
N ILE A 207 -0.31 -2.12 4.34
CA ILE A 207 0.43 -1.63 3.17
C ILE A 207 1.81 -2.29 3.09
N ARG A 208 2.44 -2.51 4.25
CA ARG A 208 3.85 -2.92 4.32
C ARG A 208 4.15 -3.65 5.61
N ALA A 209 4.96 -4.70 5.51
CA ALA A 209 5.57 -5.42 6.63
C ALA A 209 7.04 -5.70 6.30
N VAL A 210 7.99 -5.14 7.06
CA VAL A 210 9.43 -5.22 6.76
C VAL A 210 10.26 -5.62 7.96
N PRO A 211 11.14 -6.64 7.85
CA PRO A 211 12.06 -6.98 8.91
C PRO A 211 13.02 -5.83 9.24
N THR A 212 13.18 -5.56 10.52
CA THR A 212 14.13 -4.61 11.10
C THR A 212 14.97 -5.30 12.18
N GLU A 213 15.98 -4.62 12.73
CA GLU A 213 16.76 -5.15 13.86
C GLU A 213 15.89 -5.35 15.13
N GLY A 214 14.80 -4.59 15.26
CA GLY A 214 13.91 -4.58 16.43
C GLY A 214 12.63 -5.39 16.29
N GLY A 215 12.44 -6.13 15.18
CA GLY A 215 11.21 -6.87 14.87
C GLY A 215 10.71 -6.58 13.47
N VAL A 216 9.40 -6.56 13.25
CA VAL A 216 8.82 -6.22 11.94
C VAL A 216 8.13 -4.87 12.01
N GLU A 217 8.56 -3.94 11.15
CA GLU A 217 7.87 -2.67 10.94
C GLU A 217 6.65 -2.90 10.07
N VAL A 218 5.46 -2.56 10.58
CA VAL A 218 4.17 -2.70 9.90
C VAL A 218 3.56 -1.32 9.71
N GLU A 219 3.16 -1.02 8.47
CA GLU A 219 2.43 0.20 8.11
C GLU A 219 1.09 -0.17 7.48
N GLY A 220 0.07 0.62 7.77
CA GLY A 220 -1.26 0.44 7.21
C GLY A 220 -2.13 1.68 7.37
N ILE A 221 -3.33 1.59 6.81
CA ILE A 221 -4.38 2.59 6.92
C ILE A 221 -5.67 1.93 7.43
N LEU A 222 -6.55 2.75 7.97
CA LEU A 222 -7.91 2.39 8.36
C LEU A 222 -8.84 3.49 7.84
N ASN A 223 -9.95 3.08 7.25
CA ASN A 223 -11.11 3.95 7.09
C ASN A 223 -12.24 3.34 7.93
N SER A 224 -12.74 4.07 8.92
CA SER A 224 -13.88 3.65 9.74
C SER A 224 -14.62 4.88 10.29
N GLN A 225 -15.45 4.76 11.33
CA GLN A 225 -16.28 5.87 11.79
C GLN A 225 -15.44 7.11 12.14
N PRO A 226 -15.85 8.34 11.76
CA PRO A 226 -15.08 9.55 12.00
C PRO A 226 -14.91 9.89 13.48
N TYR A 227 -13.74 10.43 13.83
CA TYR A 227 -13.40 10.87 15.20
C TYR A 227 -13.49 9.77 16.28
N SER A 228 -13.29 8.52 15.87
CA SER A 228 -13.34 7.34 16.74
C SER A 228 -11.95 6.77 16.98
N ALA A 229 -11.78 6.10 18.12
CA ALA A 229 -10.54 5.44 18.49
C ALA A 229 -10.66 3.93 18.25
N TYR A 230 -9.59 3.34 17.71
CA TYR A 230 -9.54 1.92 17.36
C TYR A 230 -8.23 1.30 17.84
N GLU A 231 -8.31 0.05 18.27
CA GLU A 231 -7.14 -0.80 18.46
C GLU A 231 -6.90 -1.61 17.18
N ILE A 232 -5.69 -1.51 16.62
CA ILE A 232 -5.19 -2.36 15.55
C ILE A 232 -4.34 -3.47 16.16
N ALA A 233 -4.88 -4.67 16.13
CA ALA A 233 -4.28 -5.88 16.68
C ALA A 233 -3.58 -6.66 15.57
N LEU A 234 -2.28 -6.92 15.69
CA LEU A 234 -1.46 -7.52 14.64
C LEU A 234 -1.10 -8.97 14.99
N PHE A 235 -1.27 -9.85 14.00
CA PHE A 235 -1.03 -11.28 14.13
C PHE A 235 -0.16 -11.80 12.99
N ALA A 236 0.69 -12.79 13.29
CA ALA A 236 1.35 -13.57 12.26
C ALA A 236 0.45 -14.69 11.77
N SER A 237 0.53 -14.90 10.45
CA SER A 237 -0.08 -16.02 9.74
C SER A 237 1.01 -16.84 9.06
N GLU A 238 0.91 -18.18 9.12
CA GLU A 238 1.92 -19.07 8.54
C GLU A 238 2.01 -18.93 7.01
N SER A 239 0.91 -18.57 6.36
CA SER A 239 0.85 -18.28 4.93
C SER A 239 -0.26 -17.29 4.61
N CYS A 240 0.03 -16.22 3.86
CA CYS A 240 -1.02 -15.43 3.24
C CYS A 240 -1.52 -16.20 2.02
N THR A 241 -2.68 -16.85 2.15
CA THR A 241 -3.46 -17.30 1.00
C THR A 241 -4.49 -16.24 0.65
N ALA A 242 -5.02 -16.27 -0.59
CA ALA A 242 -6.04 -15.30 -1.02
C ALA A 242 -7.28 -15.27 -0.10
N ASP A 243 -7.51 -16.34 0.66
CA ASP A 243 -8.65 -16.54 1.56
C ASP A 243 -8.28 -16.40 3.06
N SER A 244 -7.10 -15.88 3.39
CA SER A 244 -6.50 -15.99 4.74
C SER A 244 -7.01 -15.00 5.78
N GLY A 245 -8.33 -14.97 5.99
CA GLY A 245 -8.97 -14.33 7.15
C GLY A 245 -8.66 -15.03 8.48
N GLU A 246 -7.43 -15.49 8.68
CA GLU A 246 -6.98 -16.30 9.81
C GLU A 246 -5.54 -15.95 10.22
N ALA A 247 -5.28 -15.99 11.52
CA ALA A 247 -3.95 -15.80 12.08
C ALA A 247 -3.80 -16.48 13.45
N ASN A 248 -2.61 -16.99 13.75
CA ASN A 248 -2.40 -17.89 14.89
C ASN A 248 -1.49 -17.34 15.97
N THR A 249 -0.78 -16.23 15.72
CA THR A 249 0.25 -15.74 16.65
C THR A 249 0.07 -14.25 16.89
N TRP A 250 -0.27 -13.86 18.13
CA TRP A 250 -0.32 -12.46 18.54
C TRP A 250 1.07 -11.81 18.50
N LEU A 251 1.18 -10.63 17.90
CA LEU A 251 2.45 -9.89 17.77
C LEU A 251 2.50 -8.59 18.55
N GLY A 252 1.33 -7.99 18.80
CA GLY A 252 1.16 -6.71 19.48
C GLY A 252 0.01 -5.91 18.89
N SER A 253 -0.22 -4.72 19.43
CA SER A 253 -1.23 -3.80 18.92
C SER A 253 -0.76 -2.34 18.93
N THR A 254 -1.50 -1.50 18.22
CA THR A 254 -1.35 -0.04 18.23
C THR A 254 -2.72 0.62 18.24
N GLU A 255 -2.84 1.75 18.93
CA GLU A 255 -4.07 2.56 18.89
C GLU A 255 -3.99 3.59 17.76
N VAL A 256 -5.12 3.84 17.11
CA VAL A 256 -5.29 4.88 16.09
C VAL A 256 -6.57 5.67 16.35
N ALA A 257 -6.60 6.91 15.88
CA ALA A 257 -7.81 7.73 15.89
C ALA A 257 -8.09 8.22 14.48
N THR A 258 -9.33 8.07 14.03
CA THR A 258 -9.76 8.52 12.71
C THR A 258 -9.99 10.02 12.68
N ASP A 259 -9.75 10.63 11.52
CA ASP A 259 -10.04 12.04 11.27
C ASP A 259 -11.54 12.28 10.98
N GLY A 260 -11.88 13.49 10.53
CA GLY A 260 -13.25 13.86 10.21
C GLY A 260 -13.86 13.18 8.98
N PHE A 261 -13.05 12.45 8.22
CA PHE A 261 -13.46 11.64 7.09
C PHE A 261 -13.34 10.13 7.38
N GLY A 262 -13.05 9.76 8.63
CA GLY A 262 -12.91 8.36 9.01
C GLY A 262 -11.52 7.77 8.74
N ASN A 263 -10.56 8.56 8.27
CA ASN A 263 -9.25 8.04 7.87
C ASN A 263 -8.25 8.05 9.04
N ALA A 264 -7.45 7.00 9.15
CA ALA A 264 -6.27 6.93 10.00
C ALA A 264 -5.13 6.20 9.28
N SER A 265 -3.90 6.56 9.61
CA SER A 265 -2.69 5.83 9.19
C SER A 265 -1.89 5.41 10.42
N PHE A 266 -1.26 4.25 10.38
CA PHE A 266 -0.41 3.77 11.47
C PHE A 266 0.89 3.16 10.97
N GLY A 267 1.89 3.24 11.85
CA GLY A 267 3.17 2.57 11.71
C GLY A 267 3.62 2.09 13.08
N THR A 268 3.93 0.80 13.22
CA THR A 268 4.39 0.22 14.48
C THR A 268 5.42 -0.86 14.26
N ILE A 269 6.18 -1.20 15.30
CA ILE A 269 7.13 -2.31 15.28
C ILE A 269 6.59 -3.40 16.21
N VAL A 270 6.38 -4.59 15.65
CA VAL A 270 5.89 -5.76 16.40
C VAL A 270 7.01 -6.77 16.68
N SER A 271 6.75 -7.67 17.63
CA SER A 271 7.73 -8.56 18.28
C SER A 271 8.74 -9.28 17.36
N THR A 272 9.91 -9.61 17.92
CA THR A 272 11.17 -9.97 17.24
C THR A 272 11.29 -11.41 16.73
N GLU A 273 10.29 -12.27 16.93
CA GLU A 273 10.43 -13.71 16.65
C GLU A 273 9.98 -14.13 15.24
N ILE A 274 9.46 -13.21 14.43
CA ILE A 274 9.04 -13.48 13.05
C ILE A 274 9.90 -12.72 12.03
N THR A 275 10.43 -13.43 11.05
CA THR A 275 11.22 -12.84 9.94
C THR A 275 10.68 -13.22 8.57
N SER A 276 9.61 -14.02 8.53
CA SER A 276 8.99 -14.58 7.33
C SER A 276 7.55 -14.99 7.63
N GLY A 277 6.73 -15.08 6.60
CA GLY A 277 5.31 -15.40 6.73
C GLY A 277 4.44 -14.17 6.46
N GLY A 278 3.19 -14.25 6.89
CA GLY A 278 2.18 -13.22 6.70
C GLY A 278 1.89 -12.41 7.95
N ILE A 279 1.35 -11.22 7.77
CA ILE A 279 0.75 -10.41 8.84
C ILE A 279 -0.69 -10.10 8.45
N ALA A 280 -1.61 -10.33 9.39
CA ALA A 280 -3.01 -9.91 9.32
C ALA A 280 -3.36 -9.06 10.55
N ALA A 281 -4.42 -8.29 10.45
CA ALA A 281 -4.87 -7.38 11.49
C ALA A 281 -6.33 -7.62 11.88
N LEU A 282 -6.66 -7.31 13.14
CA LEU A 282 -8.02 -7.08 13.60
C LEU A 282 -8.15 -5.60 14.01
N VAL A 283 -9.32 -5.02 13.75
CA VAL A 283 -9.67 -3.67 14.16
C VAL A 283 -10.74 -3.78 15.24
N THR A 284 -10.51 -3.18 16.40
CA THR A 284 -11.52 -3.17 17.48
C THR A 284 -11.91 -1.74 17.80
N GLY A 285 -13.20 -1.43 17.63
CA GLY A 285 -13.82 -0.15 17.96
C GLY A 285 -14.90 -0.28 19.04
N ALA A 286 -15.77 0.73 19.14
CA ALA A 286 -16.89 0.71 20.09
C ALA A 286 -17.96 -0.33 19.74
N GLU A 287 -18.17 -0.58 18.45
CA GLU A 287 -19.18 -1.54 17.94
C GLU A 287 -18.66 -2.98 17.88
N GLY A 288 -17.39 -3.23 18.21
CA GLY A 288 -16.81 -4.57 18.30
C GLY A 288 -15.55 -4.74 17.47
N THR A 289 -15.17 -5.99 17.24
CA THR A 289 -13.99 -6.38 16.46
C THR A 289 -14.38 -6.77 15.03
N SER A 290 -13.59 -6.33 14.05
CA SER A 290 -13.68 -6.70 12.63
C SER A 290 -13.36 -8.19 12.40
N GLU A 291 -13.55 -8.64 11.17
CA GLU A 291 -12.88 -9.83 10.65
C GLU A 291 -11.37 -9.60 10.51
N PHE A 292 -10.61 -10.64 10.19
CA PHE A 292 -9.20 -10.47 9.85
C PHE A 292 -9.05 -9.71 8.52
N SER A 293 -8.11 -8.75 8.51
CA SER A 293 -7.71 -8.05 7.29
C SER A 293 -7.11 -9.01 6.26
N HIS A 294 -7.02 -8.54 5.01
CA HIS A 294 -6.17 -9.21 4.04
C HIS A 294 -4.73 -9.33 4.56
N CYS A 295 -4.15 -10.52 4.40
CA CYS A 295 -2.82 -10.85 4.87
C CYS A 295 -1.75 -10.31 3.91
N ILE A 296 -0.70 -9.68 4.43
CA ILE A 296 0.45 -9.21 3.64
C ILE A 296 1.71 -9.99 3.98
N GLN A 297 2.57 -10.24 2.99
CA GLN A 297 3.82 -10.96 3.25
C GLN A 297 4.87 -10.03 3.85
N ILE A 298 5.63 -10.56 4.81
CA ILE A 298 6.82 -9.90 5.33
C ILE A 298 7.86 -9.87 4.20
N GLY A 299 8.20 -8.67 3.73
CA GLY A 299 8.99 -8.48 2.52
C GLY A 299 10.14 -7.48 2.66
N LEU A 300 10.78 -7.14 1.54
CA LEU A 300 11.92 -6.21 1.53
C LEU A 300 11.49 -4.73 1.56
N GLY A 301 10.19 -4.42 1.48
CA GLY A 301 9.67 -3.05 1.59
C GLY A 301 9.97 -2.14 0.41
N ASN A 302 10.35 -2.70 -0.72
CA ASN A 302 10.75 -1.95 -1.90
C ASN A 302 9.55 -1.61 -2.79
N ASP A 303 8.56 -0.95 -2.19
CA ASP A 303 7.24 -0.65 -2.76
C ASP A 303 7.15 0.70 -3.50
N SER A 304 8.16 1.55 -3.33
CA SER A 304 8.21 2.91 -3.85
C SER A 304 9.64 3.28 -4.23
N TRP A 305 9.81 4.23 -5.17
CA TRP A 305 11.15 4.63 -5.61
C TRP A 305 12.05 5.21 -4.49
N PRO A 306 11.56 5.96 -3.48
CA PRO A 306 12.42 6.42 -2.39
C PRO A 306 12.98 5.25 -1.56
N ARG A 307 12.19 4.16 -1.46
CA ARG A 307 12.52 2.91 -0.76
C ARG A 307 13.03 1.82 -1.71
N ALA A 308 13.44 2.17 -2.92
CA ALA A 308 13.89 1.19 -3.92
C ALA A 308 15.06 0.35 -3.39
N LEU A 309 14.98 -0.96 -3.59
CA LEU A 309 16.00 -1.89 -3.14
C LEU A 309 17.30 -1.69 -3.92
N ARG A 310 18.41 -1.49 -3.20
CA ARG A 310 19.75 -1.39 -3.79
C ARG A 310 20.17 -2.76 -4.34
N LEU A 311 20.47 -2.82 -5.64
CA LEU A 311 21.11 -3.97 -6.28
C LEU A 311 22.60 -3.65 -6.47
N ASP A 312 23.45 -4.36 -5.75
CA ASP A 312 24.90 -4.23 -5.89
C ASP A 312 25.39 -5.09 -7.07
N LEU A 313 25.73 -4.43 -8.18
CA LEU A 313 26.22 -5.11 -9.37
C LEU A 313 27.61 -5.69 -9.13
N MET A 314 27.72 -7.02 -9.20
CA MET A 314 28.98 -7.75 -8.98
C MET A 314 29.70 -7.98 -10.30
N PRO A 315 31.02 -7.71 -10.38
CA PRO A 315 31.79 -7.96 -11.59
C PRO A 315 31.88 -9.46 -11.89
N ASP A 316 31.77 -9.80 -13.17
CA ASP A 316 31.94 -11.17 -13.65
C ASP A 316 33.39 -11.63 -13.43
N SER A 317 33.52 -12.89 -13.02
CA SER A 317 34.80 -13.51 -12.67
C SER A 317 35.78 -13.62 -13.85
N VAL A 318 35.27 -13.64 -15.08
CA VAL A 318 36.05 -13.78 -16.32
C VAL A 318 36.22 -12.43 -17.02
N SER A 319 35.18 -11.60 -16.99
CA SER A 319 35.12 -10.29 -17.64
C SER A 319 34.72 -9.21 -16.63
N PRO A 320 35.66 -8.66 -15.83
CA PRO A 320 35.34 -7.69 -14.77
C PRO A 320 34.64 -6.40 -15.24
N ASN A 321 34.69 -6.11 -16.55
CA ASN A 321 33.96 -5.01 -17.18
C ASN A 321 32.46 -5.30 -17.35
N VAL A 322 32.04 -6.55 -17.18
CA VAL A 322 30.63 -6.95 -17.13
C VAL A 322 30.27 -7.09 -15.66
N GLN A 323 29.22 -6.42 -15.22
CA GLN A 323 28.72 -6.48 -13.86
C GLN A 323 27.26 -6.89 -13.90
N SER A 324 26.82 -7.69 -12.94
CA SER A 324 25.43 -8.12 -12.88
C SER A 324 24.90 -8.24 -11.46
N ALA A 325 23.58 -8.10 -11.33
CA ALA A 325 22.83 -8.50 -10.16
C ALA A 325 21.59 -9.27 -10.59
N GLU A 326 21.13 -10.15 -9.71
CA GLU A 326 19.92 -10.95 -9.89
C GLU A 326 19.13 -10.93 -8.59
N ILE A 327 17.81 -10.84 -8.71
CA ILE A 327 16.91 -10.95 -7.56
C ILE A 327 15.62 -11.67 -7.95
N THR A 328 15.10 -12.45 -7.01
CA THR A 328 13.81 -13.14 -7.09
C THR A 328 12.87 -12.50 -6.08
N GLN A 329 11.70 -12.07 -6.55
CA GLN A 329 10.65 -11.47 -5.70
C GLN A 329 9.26 -11.73 -6.30
N LEU A 330 8.23 -11.48 -5.49
CA LEU A 330 6.82 -11.56 -5.86
C LEU A 330 6.13 -10.19 -5.68
N ILE A 331 4.94 -10.05 -6.28
CA ILE A 331 4.00 -8.95 -6.01
C ILE A 331 2.83 -9.59 -5.26
N ASP A 332 2.68 -9.26 -3.97
CA ASP A 332 1.71 -9.90 -3.07
C ASP A 332 0.39 -9.14 -2.96
N LEU A 333 0.32 -7.91 -3.47
CA LEU A 333 -0.87 -7.07 -3.36
C LEU A 333 -1.27 -6.46 -4.70
N ALA A 334 -2.57 -6.27 -4.85
CA ALA A 334 -3.14 -5.57 -6.00
C ALA A 334 -2.58 -4.15 -6.09
N GLY A 335 -2.29 -3.70 -7.33
CA GLY A 335 -1.78 -2.35 -7.59
C GLY A 335 -0.34 -2.08 -7.13
N GLN A 336 0.26 -2.98 -6.37
CA GLN A 336 1.60 -2.83 -5.81
C GLN A 336 2.69 -2.89 -6.90
N SER A 337 3.81 -2.23 -6.64
CA SER A 337 5.00 -2.25 -7.50
C SER A 337 6.24 -2.65 -6.70
N ARG A 338 7.22 -3.27 -7.37
CA ARG A 338 8.56 -3.50 -6.83
C ARG A 338 9.56 -2.56 -7.47
N TRP A 339 10.28 -1.84 -6.63
CA TRP A 339 11.26 -0.85 -7.02
C TRP A 339 12.68 -1.30 -6.69
N TYR A 340 13.59 -1.08 -7.62
CA TYR A 340 15.00 -1.39 -7.46
C TYR A 340 15.83 -0.22 -7.93
N LYS A 341 17.03 -0.07 -7.38
CA LYS A 341 18.00 0.91 -7.82
C LYS A 341 19.40 0.32 -7.90
N PHE A 342 20.18 0.77 -8.86
CA PHE A 342 21.56 0.33 -9.04
C PHE A 342 22.37 1.47 -9.64
N SER A 343 23.66 1.53 -9.31
CA SER A 343 24.51 2.59 -9.84
C SER A 343 24.93 2.30 -11.27
N VAL A 344 24.87 3.34 -12.10
CA VAL A 344 25.28 3.28 -13.50
C VAL A 344 26.64 3.93 -13.72
N GLN A 345 27.39 3.40 -14.68
CA GLN A 345 28.59 4.05 -15.21
C GLN A 345 28.26 4.76 -16.52
N PRO A 346 28.82 5.95 -16.79
CA PRO A 346 28.60 6.64 -18.05
C PRO A 346 29.15 5.82 -19.23
N ASN A 347 28.54 6.00 -20.39
CA ASN A 347 28.85 5.33 -21.65
C ASN A 347 28.82 3.79 -21.59
N SER A 348 28.06 3.23 -20.66
CA SER A 348 27.87 1.79 -20.49
C SER A 348 26.62 1.31 -21.20
N GLN A 349 26.52 0.01 -21.41
CA GLN A 349 25.34 -0.63 -21.94
C GLN A 349 24.65 -1.45 -20.85
N LEU A 350 23.33 -1.29 -20.76
CA LEU A 350 22.47 -2.03 -19.84
C LEU A 350 21.62 -3.03 -20.61
N ILE A 351 21.49 -4.22 -20.05
CA ILE A 351 20.48 -5.22 -20.40
C ILE A 351 19.75 -5.55 -19.10
N ILE A 352 18.45 -5.34 -19.08
CA ILE A 352 17.60 -5.64 -17.93
C ILE A 352 16.53 -6.61 -18.43
N THR A 353 16.36 -7.73 -17.75
CA THR A 353 15.37 -8.74 -18.11
C THR A 353 14.56 -9.15 -16.91
N LEU A 354 13.27 -9.39 -17.15
CA LEU A 354 12.31 -9.90 -16.19
C LEU A 354 11.77 -11.23 -16.71
N THR A 355 12.01 -12.32 -15.99
CA THR A 355 11.65 -13.68 -16.41
C THR A 355 10.82 -14.39 -15.34
N ASP A 356 10.28 -15.56 -15.70
CA ASP A 356 9.42 -16.38 -14.82
C ASP A 356 8.21 -15.59 -14.29
N LEU A 357 7.56 -14.83 -15.18
CA LEU A 357 6.41 -14.01 -14.82
C LEU A 357 5.22 -14.88 -14.41
N PRO A 358 4.72 -14.75 -13.16
CA PRO A 358 3.54 -15.50 -12.74
C PRO A 358 2.25 -14.92 -13.31
N ALA A 359 2.23 -13.61 -13.58
CA ALA A 359 1.12 -12.91 -14.21
C ALA A 359 1.62 -11.81 -15.15
N ASN A 360 0.70 -10.99 -15.69
CA ASN A 360 1.01 -9.96 -16.68
C ASN A 360 1.71 -8.76 -16.02
N TYR A 361 3.04 -8.77 -16.00
CA TYR A 361 3.86 -7.74 -15.34
C TYR A 361 4.61 -6.87 -16.34
N ASP A 362 4.64 -5.56 -16.08
CA ASP A 362 5.38 -4.58 -16.87
C ASP A 362 6.74 -4.30 -16.24
N LEU A 363 7.75 -4.05 -17.09
CA LEU A 363 9.08 -3.56 -16.70
C LEU A 363 9.28 -2.12 -17.17
N THR A 364 9.61 -1.23 -16.23
CA THR A 364 9.90 0.19 -16.53
C THR A 364 11.23 0.61 -15.92
N VAL A 365 11.99 1.43 -16.64
CA VAL A 365 13.33 1.88 -16.23
C VAL A 365 13.41 3.39 -16.28
N TYR A 366 13.98 3.96 -15.23
CA TYR A 366 14.11 5.38 -15.00
C TYR A 366 15.57 5.75 -14.74
N LYS A 367 15.94 6.98 -15.11
CA LYS A 367 17.15 7.66 -14.64
C LYS A 367 17.05 7.95 -13.13
N ASP A 368 17.97 8.76 -12.63
CA ASP A 368 18.03 9.14 -11.22
C ASP A 368 16.83 10.01 -10.81
N ILE A 369 15.74 9.34 -10.40
CA ILE A 369 14.49 9.97 -9.95
C ILE A 369 14.77 10.87 -8.74
N ALA A 370 15.67 10.46 -7.84
CA ALA A 370 15.98 11.23 -6.66
C ALA A 370 16.70 12.55 -7.02
N ALA A 371 17.61 12.53 -7.99
CA ALA A 371 18.25 13.74 -8.49
C ALA A 371 17.26 14.68 -9.20
N GLU A 372 16.35 14.14 -9.99
CA GLU A 372 15.29 14.94 -10.65
C GLU A 372 14.31 15.52 -9.62
N TRP A 373 13.91 14.75 -8.61
CA TRP A 373 13.08 15.26 -7.52
C TRP A 373 13.78 16.40 -6.78
N ALA A 374 15.08 16.28 -6.50
CA ALA A 374 15.84 17.35 -5.85
C ALA A 374 15.93 18.61 -6.72
N SER A 375 16.09 18.48 -8.04
CA SER A 375 16.13 19.64 -8.95
C SER A 375 14.79 20.38 -8.99
N LEU A 376 13.67 19.63 -8.99
CA LEU A 376 12.32 20.18 -8.95
C LEU A 376 12.01 20.91 -7.63
N GLN A 377 12.64 20.51 -6.52
CA GLN A 377 12.50 21.22 -5.24
C GLN A 377 13.23 22.56 -5.17
N THR A 378 14.20 22.79 -6.06
CA THR A 378 15.04 24.01 -6.07
C THR A 378 14.59 25.06 -7.08
N LEU A 379 13.45 24.86 -7.75
CA LEU A 379 12.91 25.80 -8.73
C LEU A 379 12.39 27.06 -8.02
N ASP A 380 13.20 28.13 -8.02
CA ASP A 380 12.88 29.44 -7.39
C ASP A 380 12.64 30.54 -8.45
N GLU A 381 12.70 30.22 -9.75
CA GLU A 381 12.64 31.22 -10.82
C GLU A 381 11.35 31.18 -11.67
N THR A 382 10.85 32.36 -12.02
CA THR A 382 9.67 32.55 -12.87
C THR A 382 9.78 31.94 -14.28
N GLU A 383 10.99 31.64 -14.77
CA GLU A 383 11.19 30.93 -16.05
C GLU A 383 10.91 29.42 -15.94
N ASP A 384 11.20 28.81 -14.78
CA ASP A 384 10.89 27.40 -14.52
C ASP A 384 9.39 27.15 -14.45
N LEU A 385 8.63 28.12 -13.92
CA LEU A 385 7.16 28.10 -13.95
C LEU A 385 6.63 28.12 -15.38
N VAL A 386 7.23 28.89 -16.29
CA VAL A 386 6.80 28.93 -17.71
C VAL A 386 7.12 27.61 -18.42
N SER A 387 8.27 26.98 -18.12
CA SER A 387 8.61 25.65 -18.63
C SER A 387 7.63 24.58 -18.13
N LEU A 388 7.29 24.60 -16.84
CA LEU A 388 6.35 23.65 -16.24
C LEU A 388 4.92 23.88 -16.79
N THR A 389 4.49 25.15 -16.90
CA THR A 389 3.16 25.50 -17.44
C THR A 389 3.03 25.16 -18.93
N ALA A 390 4.11 25.24 -19.71
CA ALA A 390 4.11 24.85 -21.13
C ALA A 390 4.09 23.33 -21.32
N GLU A 391 4.69 22.56 -20.41
CA GLU A 391 4.68 21.10 -20.40
C GLU A 391 3.31 20.54 -19.98
N PHE A 392 2.58 21.25 -19.12
CA PHE A 392 1.21 20.95 -18.68
C PHE A 392 0.13 21.76 -19.39
N ALA A 393 0.42 22.33 -20.57
CA ALA A 393 -0.58 23.09 -21.34
C ALA A 393 -1.80 22.19 -21.68
N PRO A 394 -3.03 22.59 -21.32
CA PRO A 394 -4.23 21.73 -21.43
C PRO A 394 -4.56 21.27 -22.86
N ASP A 395 -4.03 21.96 -23.87
CA ASP A 395 -4.45 21.80 -25.26
C ASP A 395 -3.93 20.53 -25.94
N ALA A 396 -2.96 19.82 -25.34
CA ALA A 396 -2.45 18.55 -25.87
C ALA A 396 -3.17 17.30 -25.32
N PHE A 397 -3.98 17.45 -24.27
CA PHE A 397 -4.65 16.36 -23.55
C PHE A 397 -6.12 16.64 -23.22
N SER A 398 -6.82 17.44 -24.04
CA SER A 398 -8.28 17.52 -23.93
C SER A 398 -8.92 16.17 -24.34
N PRO A 399 -9.97 15.69 -23.63
CA PRO A 399 -10.72 14.48 -23.99
C PRO A 399 -11.22 14.47 -25.45
N ASP A 400 -11.33 15.63 -26.10
CA ASP A 400 -11.76 15.75 -27.49
C ASP A 400 -10.76 15.16 -28.50
N ALA A 401 -9.46 15.06 -28.16
CA ALA A 401 -8.44 14.48 -29.04
C ALA A 401 -8.46 12.94 -29.05
N PHE A 402 -9.12 12.32 -28.06
CA PHE A 402 -9.25 10.87 -27.91
C PHE A 402 -10.72 10.40 -27.81
N SER A 403 -11.68 11.26 -28.16
CA SER A 403 -13.08 10.86 -28.30
C SER A 403 -13.24 9.88 -29.47
N PRO A 404 -14.12 8.87 -29.37
CA PRO A 404 -14.50 8.00 -30.50
C PRO A 404 -14.92 8.76 -31.76
N ASP A 405 -15.36 10.02 -31.63
CA ASP A 405 -15.74 10.89 -32.75
C ASP A 405 -14.55 11.28 -33.63
N ALA A 406 -13.32 11.34 -33.09
CA ALA A 406 -12.10 11.61 -33.84
C ALA A 406 -11.67 10.43 -34.76
N PHE A 407 -12.24 9.24 -34.52
CA PHE A 407 -12.03 8.03 -35.30
C PHE A 407 -13.31 7.54 -36.02
N SER A 408 -14.36 8.36 -36.03
CA SER A 408 -15.59 8.08 -36.79
C SER A 408 -15.33 8.17 -38.30
N PRO A 409 -16.00 7.34 -39.13
CA PRO A 409 -15.96 7.44 -40.59
C PRO A 409 -16.31 8.84 -41.14
N ASP A 410 -17.03 9.67 -40.38
CA ASP A 410 -17.42 11.02 -40.78
C ASP A 410 -16.24 12.02 -40.79
N ALA A 411 -15.20 11.79 -39.99
CA ALA A 411 -13.96 12.59 -40.00
C ALA A 411 -13.13 12.39 -41.29
N PHE A 412 -13.44 11.35 -42.08
CA PHE A 412 -12.83 11.06 -43.38
C PHE A 412 -13.78 11.33 -44.56
N SER A 413 -14.87 12.06 -44.34
CA SER A 413 -15.77 12.53 -45.41
C SER A 413 -15.08 13.60 -46.27
N PRO A 414 -15.32 13.63 -47.60
CA PRO A 414 -14.79 14.67 -48.49
C PRO A 414 -15.14 16.12 -48.09
N ASP A 415 -16.16 16.32 -47.27
CA ASP A 415 -16.62 17.64 -46.84
C ASP A 415 -15.66 18.31 -45.82
N ALA A 416 -14.84 17.53 -45.09
CA ALA A 416 -13.82 18.05 -44.18
C ALA A 416 -12.60 18.67 -44.93
N PHE A 417 -12.51 18.46 -46.24
CA PHE A 417 -11.46 19.01 -47.11
C PHE A 417 -11.98 20.09 -48.08
N SER A 418 -13.13 20.70 -47.77
CA SER A 418 -13.63 21.87 -48.51
C SER A 418 -12.78 23.12 -48.23
N PRO A 419 -12.53 24.00 -49.22
CA PRO A 419 -11.79 25.25 -49.03
C PRO A 419 -12.38 26.22 -48.00
N ASP A 420 -13.65 26.04 -47.61
CA ASP A 420 -14.34 26.91 -46.65
C ASP A 420 -13.83 26.73 -45.21
N ALA A 421 -13.21 25.58 -44.87
CA ALA A 421 -12.60 25.34 -43.55
C ALA A 421 -11.27 26.08 -43.34
N PHE A 422 -10.70 26.68 -44.40
CA PHE A 422 -9.45 27.44 -44.37
C PHE A 422 -9.65 28.92 -44.75
N SER A 423 -10.86 29.46 -44.58
CA SER A 423 -11.11 30.89 -44.74
C SER A 423 -10.60 31.69 -43.52
N PRO A 424 -10.05 32.90 -43.70
CA PRO A 424 -9.55 33.75 -42.61
C PRO A 424 -10.59 34.14 -41.55
N ASP A 425 -11.88 33.92 -41.81
CA ASP A 425 -12.97 34.28 -40.88
C ASP A 425 -13.03 33.37 -39.64
N ALA A 426 -12.42 32.18 -39.69
CA ALA A 426 -12.32 31.27 -38.52
C ALA A 426 -11.31 31.75 -37.45
N PHE A 427 -10.51 32.78 -37.74
CA PHE A 427 -9.51 33.35 -36.85
C PHE A 427 -9.72 34.86 -36.59
N SER A 428 -10.97 35.35 -36.71
CA SER A 428 -11.32 36.71 -36.31
C SER A 428 -11.58 36.81 -34.80
N PRO A 429 -11.24 37.92 -34.12
CA PRO A 429 -11.46 38.11 -32.67
C PRO A 429 -12.92 38.05 -32.20
N ASP A 430 -13.90 37.98 -33.11
CA ASP A 430 -15.33 37.92 -32.77
C ASP A 430 -15.78 36.58 -32.18
N ALA A 431 -14.98 35.51 -32.30
CA ALA A 431 -15.24 34.22 -31.65
C ALA A 431 -15.02 34.24 -30.12
N PHE A 432 -14.44 35.32 -29.58
CA PHE A 432 -14.20 35.54 -28.15
C PHE A 432 -14.94 36.77 -27.59
N SER A 433 -16.08 37.14 -28.19
CA SER A 433 -16.98 38.16 -27.60
C SER A 433 -17.89 37.55 -26.52
N PRO A 434 -18.27 38.30 -25.45
CA PRO A 434 -19.15 37.83 -24.37
C PRO A 434 -20.57 37.40 -24.79
N ASP A 435 -20.95 37.54 -26.05
CA ASP A 435 -22.29 37.19 -26.56
C ASP A 435 -22.52 35.66 -26.66
N ALA A 436 -21.47 34.84 -26.57
CA ALA A 436 -21.59 33.37 -26.47
C ALA A 436 -22.18 32.87 -25.13
N PHE A 437 -22.34 33.78 -24.15
CA PHE A 437 -22.99 33.51 -22.85
C PHE A 437 -24.35 34.23 -22.72
N SER A 438 -25.07 34.45 -23.83
CA SER A 438 -26.47 34.91 -23.78
C SER A 438 -27.42 33.77 -23.36
N PRO A 439 -28.51 34.04 -22.61
CA PRO A 439 -29.48 33.04 -22.14
C PRO A 439 -30.24 32.26 -23.23
N ASP A 440 -30.03 32.55 -24.52
CA ASP A 440 -30.72 31.88 -25.63
C ASP A 440 -30.25 30.43 -25.86
N ALA A 441 -29.14 29.99 -25.23
CA ALA A 441 -28.70 28.59 -25.21
C ALA A 441 -29.58 27.67 -24.33
N PHE A 442 -30.53 28.24 -23.58
CA PHE A 442 -31.50 27.51 -22.75
C PHE A 442 -32.93 27.55 -23.33
N SER A 443 -33.08 27.47 -24.66
CA SER A 443 -34.40 27.32 -25.28
C SER A 443 -34.91 25.86 -25.20
N PRO A 444 -36.23 25.62 -25.04
CA PRO A 444 -36.81 24.29 -24.79
C PRO A 444 -36.67 23.24 -25.91
N ASP A 445 -36.05 23.56 -27.04
CA ASP A 445 -35.88 22.63 -28.17
C ASP A 445 -34.84 21.52 -27.89
N ALA A 446 -34.05 21.63 -26.81
CA ALA A 446 -33.16 20.58 -26.33
C ALA A 446 -33.89 19.42 -25.60
N PHE A 447 -35.21 19.50 -25.41
CA PHE A 447 -36.04 18.49 -24.76
C PHE A 447 -37.02 17.81 -25.73
N SER A 448 -36.56 17.42 -26.92
CA SER A 448 -37.37 16.61 -27.85
C SER A 448 -37.28 15.10 -27.51
N PRO A 449 -38.35 14.30 -27.71
CA PRO A 449 -38.47 12.91 -27.23
C PRO A 449 -37.54 11.87 -27.89
N ASP A 450 -36.72 12.25 -28.88
CA ASP A 450 -35.82 11.32 -29.56
C ASP A 450 -34.61 10.89 -28.70
N ALA A 451 -34.39 11.55 -27.55
CA ALA A 451 -33.38 11.17 -26.56
C ALA A 451 -33.80 9.99 -25.65
N PHE A 452 -35.00 9.43 -25.83
CA PHE A 452 -35.54 8.32 -25.01
C PHE A 452 -35.89 7.07 -25.84
N SER A 453 -34.95 6.58 -26.67
CA SER A 453 -35.08 5.27 -27.33
C SER A 453 -34.52 4.13 -26.46
N PRO A 454 -35.09 2.90 -26.48
CA PRO A 454 -34.80 1.83 -25.52
C PRO A 454 -33.41 1.18 -25.60
N ASP A 455 -32.58 1.53 -26.58
CA ASP A 455 -31.23 0.96 -26.74
C ASP A 455 -30.23 1.48 -25.68
N ALA A 456 -30.60 2.53 -24.94
CA ALA A 456 -29.83 3.04 -23.79
C ALA A 456 -30.02 2.22 -22.50
N PHE A 457 -30.82 1.14 -22.52
CA PHE A 457 -31.13 0.31 -21.35
C PHE A 457 -30.84 -1.19 -21.59
N SER A 458 -29.74 -1.52 -22.28
CA SER A 458 -29.22 -2.91 -22.30
C SER A 458 -28.36 -3.20 -21.05
N PRO A 459 -28.40 -4.41 -20.47
CA PRO A 459 -27.70 -4.74 -19.21
C PRO A 459 -26.17 -4.66 -19.26
N ASP A 460 -25.55 -4.59 -20.44
CA ASP A 460 -24.10 -4.53 -20.59
C ASP A 460 -23.50 -3.14 -20.20
N ALA A 461 -24.34 -2.10 -20.05
CA ALA A 461 -23.92 -0.77 -19.57
C ALA A 461 -23.89 -0.65 -18.03
N PHE A 462 -24.28 -1.71 -17.31
CA PHE A 462 -24.33 -1.77 -15.84
C PHE A 462 -23.50 -2.93 -15.26
N SER A 463 -22.40 -3.32 -15.91
CA SER A 463 -21.41 -4.20 -15.26
C SER A 463 -20.55 -3.38 -14.28
N PRO A 464 -20.27 -3.86 -13.05
CA PRO A 464 -19.55 -3.11 -12.01
C PRO A 464 -18.11 -2.70 -12.37
N ASP A 465 -17.50 -3.32 -13.39
CA ASP A 465 -16.08 -3.10 -13.75
C ASP A 465 -15.79 -1.70 -14.32
N ALA A 466 -16.80 -0.95 -14.76
CA ALA A 466 -16.64 0.43 -15.26
C ALA A 466 -16.63 1.49 -14.13
N PHE A 467 -16.93 1.08 -12.89
CA PHE A 467 -16.98 1.95 -11.70
C PHE A 467 -15.99 1.52 -10.61
N SER A 468 -14.91 0.83 -10.98
CA SER A 468 -13.81 0.60 -10.03
C SER A 468 -13.06 1.93 -9.76
N PRO A 469 -12.78 2.30 -8.50
CA PRO A 469 -12.16 3.58 -8.12
C PRO A 469 -10.76 3.82 -8.72
N ASP A 470 -10.09 2.78 -9.22
CA ASP A 470 -8.70 2.83 -9.65
C ASP A 470 -8.45 3.54 -10.98
N ALA A 471 -9.50 3.79 -11.78
CA ALA A 471 -9.36 4.55 -13.03
C ALA A 471 -9.54 6.08 -12.84
N PHE A 472 -10.07 6.50 -11.69
CA PHE A 472 -10.33 7.91 -11.36
C PHE A 472 -10.09 8.18 -9.88
N SER A 473 -8.87 8.01 -9.39
CA SER A 473 -8.49 8.61 -8.10
C SER A 473 -8.41 10.14 -8.28
N PRO A 474 -9.21 10.95 -7.57
CA PRO A 474 -9.26 12.39 -7.72
C PRO A 474 -8.24 13.09 -6.81
N ASP A 475 -6.95 12.76 -6.95
CA ASP A 475 -5.86 13.50 -6.28
C ASP A 475 -5.21 14.55 -7.21
N ALA A 476 -5.74 14.76 -8.41
CA ALA A 476 -5.14 15.63 -9.42
C ALA A 476 -5.67 17.07 -9.45
N PHE A 477 -6.69 17.45 -8.66
CA PHE A 477 -7.28 18.80 -8.78
C PHE A 477 -7.80 19.39 -7.44
N SER A 478 -6.88 19.86 -6.59
CA SER A 478 -7.13 21.00 -5.70
C SER A 478 -5.83 21.73 -5.30
N PRO A 479 -5.87 23.06 -5.06
CA PRO A 479 -4.70 23.95 -5.07
C PRO A 479 -3.98 24.00 -3.71
N ASP A 480 -3.45 22.86 -3.25
CA ASP A 480 -2.47 22.78 -2.14
C ASP A 480 -1.20 22.00 -2.56
N ALA A 481 -0.91 21.97 -3.86
CA ALA A 481 0.09 21.10 -4.49
C ALA A 481 1.47 21.77 -4.62
N PHE A 482 2.41 21.37 -3.76
CA PHE A 482 3.86 21.52 -4.04
C PHE A 482 4.67 20.27 -3.67
N SER A 483 4.04 19.12 -3.36
CA SER A 483 4.76 17.88 -3.03
C SER A 483 4.32 16.64 -3.82
N PRO A 484 3.02 16.40 -4.10
CA PRO A 484 2.62 15.27 -4.95
C PRO A 484 3.03 15.44 -6.43
N ASP A 485 2.91 16.66 -6.97
CA ASP A 485 3.17 16.94 -8.38
C ASP A 485 4.64 16.74 -8.76
N ALA A 486 5.56 17.22 -7.93
CA ALA A 486 6.98 17.04 -8.18
C ALA A 486 7.38 15.55 -8.15
N PHE A 487 6.64 14.70 -7.43
CA PHE A 487 6.99 13.29 -7.20
C PHE A 487 6.63 12.46 -8.42
N SER A 488 5.45 12.74 -8.97
CA SER A 488 4.99 12.20 -10.25
C SER A 488 5.79 12.79 -11.41
N SER A 489 6.09 14.08 -11.39
CA SER A 489 6.88 14.76 -12.43
C SER A 489 8.30 14.22 -12.51
N ALA A 490 8.98 14.00 -11.37
CA ALA A 490 10.31 13.42 -11.33
C ALA A 490 10.34 12.02 -11.97
N GLN A 491 9.33 11.20 -11.71
CA GLN A 491 9.21 9.88 -12.34
C GLN A 491 8.99 9.98 -13.84
N MET A 492 8.08 10.85 -14.30
CA MET A 492 7.79 11.03 -15.73
C MET A 492 9.03 11.49 -16.51
N ARG A 493 9.73 12.50 -15.99
CA ARG A 493 10.95 13.05 -16.61
C ARG A 493 12.11 12.08 -16.61
N SER A 494 12.13 11.15 -15.66
CA SER A 494 13.18 10.15 -15.53
C SER A 494 12.96 8.91 -16.40
N LEU A 495 11.75 8.66 -16.94
CA LEU A 495 11.45 7.43 -17.68
C LEU A 495 12.30 7.32 -18.96
N VAL A 496 12.97 6.18 -19.14
CA VAL A 496 13.86 5.94 -20.30
C VAL A 496 13.56 4.66 -21.06
N ALA A 497 12.91 3.68 -20.45
CA ALA A 497 12.52 2.47 -21.15
C ALA A 497 11.28 1.82 -20.53
N VAL A 498 10.49 1.17 -21.39
CA VAL A 498 9.31 0.39 -21.03
C VAL A 498 9.34 -0.91 -21.83
N SER A 499 9.06 -2.04 -21.17
CA SER A 499 8.75 -3.32 -21.79
C SER A 499 7.46 -3.83 -21.16
N ALA A 500 6.48 -4.12 -22.00
CA ALA A 500 5.11 -4.43 -21.60
C ALA A 500 4.45 -5.37 -22.63
N PHE A 501 5.02 -6.57 -22.80
CA PHE A 501 4.40 -7.63 -23.58
C PHE A 501 3.12 -8.14 -22.89
N ASN A 502 2.19 -8.70 -23.66
CA ASN A 502 0.97 -9.26 -23.09
C ASN A 502 1.22 -10.65 -22.50
N GLY A 503 0.66 -10.90 -21.32
CA GLY A 503 0.68 -12.23 -20.67
C GLY A 503 1.95 -12.45 -19.85
N THR A 504 2.41 -13.69 -19.75
CA THR A 504 3.54 -14.11 -18.91
C THR A 504 4.87 -14.22 -19.68
N ALA A 505 4.95 -13.59 -20.86
CA ALA A 505 6.19 -13.55 -21.63
C ALA A 505 7.24 -12.70 -20.90
N GLY A 506 8.50 -13.14 -20.89
CA GLY A 506 9.55 -12.35 -20.25
C GLY A 506 9.70 -10.95 -20.84
N GLU A 507 9.91 -9.96 -19.98
CA GLU A 507 10.16 -8.58 -20.37
C GLU A 507 11.66 -8.31 -20.49
N GLY A 508 12.03 -7.32 -21.29
CA GLY A 508 13.42 -6.91 -21.34
C GLY A 508 13.68 -5.63 -22.09
N VAL A 509 14.66 -4.87 -21.58
CA VAL A 509 15.10 -3.62 -22.20
C VAL A 509 16.61 -3.62 -22.37
N ARG A 510 17.06 -2.99 -23.46
CA ARG A 510 18.47 -2.73 -23.74
C ARG A 510 18.64 -1.25 -24.02
N LEU A 511 19.46 -0.57 -23.22
CA LEU A 511 19.71 0.85 -23.35
C LEU A 511 21.19 1.19 -23.08
N ASN A 512 21.61 2.38 -23.51
CA ASN A 512 22.91 2.92 -23.12
C ASN A 512 22.70 3.85 -21.91
N THR A 513 23.74 4.09 -21.12
CA THR A 513 23.67 5.05 -20.00
C THR A 513 24.04 6.47 -20.44
N TRP A 514 24.57 6.65 -21.65
CA TRP A 514 25.01 7.94 -22.20
C TRP A 514 25.97 8.69 -21.25
N GLU A 515 25.60 9.87 -20.78
CA GLU A 515 26.37 10.67 -19.81
C GLU A 515 25.84 10.53 -18.38
N ASN A 516 24.81 9.72 -18.18
CA ASN A 516 24.17 9.61 -16.88
C ASN A 516 25.10 8.89 -15.90
N THR A 517 25.12 9.42 -14.69
CA THR A 517 25.77 8.88 -13.50
C THR A 517 24.74 8.77 -12.38
N GLY A 518 25.12 8.20 -11.23
CA GLY A 518 24.19 8.04 -10.11
C GLY A 518 23.41 6.73 -10.22
N ASP A 519 22.19 6.72 -9.71
CA ASP A 519 21.37 5.51 -9.65
C ASP A 519 20.30 5.52 -10.75
N PHE A 520 20.15 4.38 -11.44
CA PHE A 520 18.96 4.12 -12.26
C PHE A 520 17.98 3.32 -11.44
N TYR A 521 16.69 3.52 -11.72
CA TYR A 521 15.60 2.86 -11.03
C TYR A 521 14.86 1.91 -11.97
N ILE A 522 14.43 0.78 -11.44
CA ILE A 522 13.56 -0.18 -12.12
C ILE A 522 12.28 -0.27 -11.33
N ARG A 523 11.14 -0.26 -12.03
CA ARG A 523 9.84 -0.61 -11.46
C ARG A 523 9.27 -1.80 -12.22
N VAL A 524 8.91 -2.82 -11.45
CA VAL A 524 8.12 -3.98 -11.88
C VAL A 524 6.72 -3.82 -11.30
N ARG A 525 5.68 -3.94 -12.12
CA ARG A 525 4.30 -3.80 -11.66
C ARG A 525 3.35 -4.78 -12.34
N GLY A 526 2.29 -5.13 -11.64
CA GLY A 526 1.12 -5.78 -12.23
C GLY A 526 0.40 -4.89 -13.24
N ARG A 527 0.18 -5.36 -14.47
CA ARG A 527 -0.69 -4.63 -15.40
C ARG A 527 -2.12 -4.68 -14.88
N ASN A 528 -2.76 -3.51 -14.79
CA ASN A 528 -4.09 -3.34 -14.19
C ASN A 528 -4.17 -3.92 -12.78
N GLY A 529 -3.10 -3.81 -12.00
CA GLY A 529 -3.07 -4.23 -10.61
C GLY A 529 -2.98 -5.74 -10.37
N VAL A 530 -2.79 -6.57 -11.42
CA VAL A 530 -2.68 -8.03 -11.26
C VAL A 530 -1.45 -8.42 -10.43
N PHE A 531 -1.60 -9.37 -9.51
CA PHE A 531 -0.57 -9.82 -8.58
C PHE A 531 -0.59 -11.35 -8.42
N ASP A 532 0.47 -11.93 -7.84
CA ASP A 532 0.54 -13.36 -7.48
C ASP A 532 1.35 -13.50 -6.17
N PRO A 533 0.69 -13.80 -5.04
CA PRO A 533 1.36 -13.90 -3.75
C PRO A 533 2.12 -15.22 -3.55
N THR A 534 2.05 -16.16 -4.49
CA THR A 534 2.58 -17.52 -4.36
C THR A 534 3.80 -17.78 -5.25
N SER A 535 3.91 -17.08 -6.36
CA SER A 535 4.92 -17.30 -7.39
C SER A 535 5.77 -16.05 -7.61
N SER A 536 7.08 -16.23 -7.74
CA SER A 536 8.04 -15.13 -7.90
C SER A 536 8.48 -14.96 -9.35
N PHE A 537 8.80 -13.73 -9.73
CA PHE A 537 9.55 -13.39 -10.94
C PHE A 537 11.06 -13.32 -10.63
N ILE A 538 11.88 -13.34 -11.69
CA ILE A 538 13.32 -13.09 -11.61
C ILE A 538 13.67 -11.81 -12.38
N LEU A 539 14.32 -10.86 -11.70
CA LEU A 539 14.89 -9.67 -12.30
C LEU A 539 16.41 -9.83 -12.42
N ASN A 540 16.93 -9.69 -13.64
CA ASN A 540 18.37 -9.67 -13.91
C ASN A 540 18.77 -8.31 -14.48
N VAL A 541 19.85 -7.74 -13.93
CA VAL A 541 20.45 -6.49 -14.40
C VAL A 541 21.88 -6.79 -14.81
N LEU A 542 22.21 -6.51 -16.06
CA LEU A 542 23.55 -6.64 -16.62
C LEU A 542 24.04 -5.28 -17.12
N GLN A 543 25.17 -4.83 -16.59
CA GLN A 543 25.88 -3.65 -17.05
C GLN A 543 27.20 -4.06 -17.70
N THR A 544 27.40 -3.69 -18.95
CA THR A 544 28.70 -3.78 -19.62
C THR A 544 29.34 -2.40 -19.62
N GLY A 545 30.45 -2.28 -18.90
CA GLY A 545 31.21 -1.05 -18.70
C GLY A 545 31.67 -0.43 -20.01
N GLY A 546 31.49 0.88 -20.10
CA GLY A 546 31.97 1.72 -21.18
C GLY A 546 33.45 2.08 -21.11
N SER A 547 33.92 2.83 -22.11
CA SER A 547 35.24 3.48 -22.10
C SER A 547 35.44 4.51 -20.98
N CYS A 548 34.39 4.82 -20.22
CA CYS A 548 34.37 5.86 -19.19
C CYS A 548 34.53 5.34 -17.75
N GLY A 549 34.70 4.03 -17.52
CA GLY A 549 34.73 3.46 -16.16
C GLY A 549 35.84 3.96 -15.22
N GLN A 550 36.77 4.78 -15.70
CA GLN A 550 37.86 5.39 -14.92
C GLN A 550 37.76 6.93 -14.84
N VAL A 551 36.68 7.50 -15.38
CA VAL A 551 36.39 8.94 -15.38
C VAL A 551 35.55 9.24 -14.14
N THR A 552 36.03 10.16 -13.29
CA THR A 552 35.35 10.59 -12.05
C THR A 552 34.70 11.96 -12.22
N THR A 553 33.54 12.15 -11.59
CA THR A 553 32.82 13.43 -11.48
C THR A 553 33.36 14.35 -10.39
N THR A 554 34.21 13.83 -9.49
CA THR A 554 34.79 14.63 -8.40
C THR A 554 35.99 15.41 -8.91
N LEU A 555 35.76 16.67 -9.27
CA LEU A 555 36.78 17.63 -9.68
C LEU A 555 37.10 18.61 -8.55
N PRO A 556 38.30 19.24 -8.53
CA PRO A 556 38.60 20.28 -7.56
C PRO A 556 37.63 21.47 -7.69
N ALA A 557 37.54 22.28 -6.62
CA ALA A 557 36.79 23.51 -6.66
C ALA A 557 37.33 24.45 -7.75
N SER A 558 36.43 25.19 -8.40
CA SER A 558 36.81 26.29 -9.29
C SER A 558 37.65 27.29 -8.50
N THR A 559 38.78 27.67 -9.07
CA THR A 559 39.66 28.75 -8.59
C THR A 559 39.36 30.09 -9.27
N HIS A 560 38.50 30.09 -10.28
CA HIS A 560 38.05 31.32 -10.92
C HIS A 560 37.33 32.21 -9.91
N THR A 561 37.69 33.49 -9.90
CA THR A 561 37.00 34.51 -9.12
C THR A 561 36.46 35.54 -10.09
N ALA A 562 35.13 35.61 -10.20
CA ALA A 562 34.48 36.59 -11.06
C ALA A 562 34.81 38.01 -10.58
N VAL A 563 35.10 38.89 -11.53
CA VAL A 563 35.38 40.30 -11.25
C VAL A 563 34.13 41.09 -11.57
N SER A 564 33.49 41.67 -10.54
CA SER A 564 32.31 42.51 -10.70
C SER A 564 32.60 43.68 -11.64
N ASN A 565 31.91 43.71 -12.78
CA ASN A 565 31.97 44.76 -13.78
C ASN A 565 30.70 44.68 -14.68
N ASN A 566 30.45 45.69 -15.49
CA ASN A 566 29.31 45.72 -16.42
C ASN A 566 29.70 45.18 -17.79
N TYR A 567 30.36 44.02 -17.87
CA TYR A 567 30.73 43.43 -19.17
C TYR A 567 29.50 42.98 -19.94
N THR A 568 29.53 43.09 -21.27
CA THR A 568 28.47 42.58 -22.17
C THR A 568 28.90 41.38 -22.98
N THR A 569 30.17 40.97 -22.88
CA THR A 569 30.72 39.83 -23.62
C THR A 569 31.81 39.15 -22.80
N ILE A 570 31.78 37.81 -22.76
CA ILE A 570 32.85 36.99 -22.19
C ILE A 570 33.57 36.30 -23.34
N ILE A 571 34.89 36.43 -23.40
CA ILE A 571 35.75 35.81 -24.41
C ILE A 571 36.58 34.73 -23.72
N LEU A 572 36.19 33.48 -23.92
CA LEU A 572 36.87 32.33 -23.32
C LEU A 572 38.03 31.89 -24.22
N VAL A 573 39.22 31.71 -23.63
CA VAL A 573 40.39 31.14 -24.31
C VAL A 573 41.01 30.03 -23.47
N ASP A 574 41.67 29.06 -24.10
CA ASP A 574 42.54 28.09 -23.42
C ASP A 574 43.92 28.22 -24.04
N THR A 575 44.73 29.14 -23.53
CA THR A 575 46.01 29.47 -24.16
C THR A 575 47.00 28.31 -24.13
N SER A 576 46.83 27.37 -23.19
CA SER A 576 47.67 26.18 -23.06
C SER A 576 47.48 25.17 -24.19
N ARG A 577 46.30 25.18 -24.82
CA ARG A 577 45.92 24.27 -25.91
C ARG A 577 45.96 24.92 -27.30
N MET A 578 46.20 26.22 -27.37
CA MET A 578 46.34 26.95 -28.62
C MET A 578 47.77 26.85 -29.17
N THR A 579 47.91 26.89 -30.50
CA THR A 579 49.20 26.86 -31.19
C THR A 579 49.38 28.11 -32.06
N GLY A 580 50.62 28.50 -32.35
CA GLY A 580 50.93 29.67 -33.18
C GLY A 580 51.44 30.89 -32.40
N ASP A 581 51.30 32.09 -32.98
CA ASP A 581 51.74 33.34 -32.35
C ASP A 581 50.69 33.86 -31.34
N LEU A 582 50.76 33.28 -30.13
CA LEU A 582 49.85 33.62 -29.03
C LEU A 582 50.00 35.07 -28.57
N THR A 583 51.19 35.67 -28.69
CA THR A 583 51.42 37.06 -28.24
C THR A 583 50.65 38.04 -29.12
N THR A 584 50.73 37.86 -30.44
CA THR A 584 49.97 38.69 -31.39
C THR A 584 48.46 38.47 -31.24
N MET A 585 48.02 37.22 -31.08
CA MET A 585 46.61 36.90 -30.86
C MET A 585 46.07 37.55 -29.57
N GLN A 586 46.78 37.43 -28.44
CA GLN A 586 46.38 38.04 -27.17
C GLN A 586 46.27 39.56 -27.29
N ALA A 587 47.22 40.22 -27.98
CA ALA A 587 47.16 41.65 -28.22
C ALA A 587 45.93 42.05 -29.06
N GLN A 588 45.61 41.27 -30.09
CA GLN A 588 44.43 41.51 -30.94
C GLN A 588 43.11 41.27 -30.19
N LEU A 589 43.04 40.21 -29.38
CA LEU A 589 41.88 39.92 -28.54
C LEU A 589 41.68 41.02 -27.49
N ALA A 590 42.75 41.51 -26.85
CA ALA A 590 42.66 42.61 -25.90
C ALA A 590 42.15 43.90 -26.58
N ALA A 591 42.63 44.20 -27.79
CA ALA A 591 42.13 45.32 -28.57
C ALA A 591 40.66 45.15 -28.98
N PHE A 592 40.22 43.92 -29.27
CA PHE A 592 38.83 43.60 -29.60
C PHE A 592 37.91 43.72 -28.37
N ALA A 593 38.30 43.16 -27.23
CA ALA A 593 37.57 43.20 -25.97
C ALA A 593 37.36 44.64 -25.48
N ALA A 594 38.35 45.52 -25.68
CA ALA A 594 38.31 46.93 -25.29
C ALA A 594 37.42 47.82 -26.18
N ARG A 595 36.86 47.30 -27.28
CA ARG A 595 35.93 48.07 -28.12
C ARG A 595 34.66 48.39 -27.32
N PRO A 596 34.17 49.64 -27.29
CA PRO A 596 32.99 50.02 -26.52
C PRO A 596 31.74 49.17 -26.82
N GLU A 597 31.59 48.72 -28.06
CA GLU A 597 30.49 47.85 -28.51
C GLU A 597 30.64 46.38 -28.11
N VAL A 598 31.85 45.93 -27.78
CA VAL A 598 32.10 44.56 -27.26
C VAL A 598 32.06 44.59 -25.75
N ASN A 599 32.74 45.57 -25.14
CA ASN A 599 32.86 45.76 -23.69
C ASN A 599 33.07 44.42 -22.98
N GLY A 600 34.12 43.73 -23.43
CA GLY A 600 34.34 42.33 -23.15
C GLY A 600 35.42 42.08 -22.11
N VAL A 601 35.34 40.91 -21.49
CA VAL A 601 36.40 40.35 -20.63
C VAL A 601 36.99 39.11 -21.29
N ILE A 602 38.31 38.97 -21.25
CA ILE A 602 38.99 37.75 -21.71
C ILE A 602 39.28 36.89 -20.50
N VAL A 603 38.83 35.65 -20.52
CA VAL A 603 39.03 34.68 -19.45
C VAL A 603 39.80 33.49 -20.01
N ASP A 604 40.99 33.24 -19.47
CA ASP A 604 41.77 32.05 -19.80
C ASP A 604 41.31 30.88 -18.92
N VAL A 605 40.52 29.97 -19.49
CA VAL A 605 39.88 28.88 -18.73
C VAL A 605 40.91 27.88 -18.20
N ASN A 606 42.11 27.77 -18.78
CA ASN A 606 43.16 26.90 -18.25
C ASN A 606 43.79 27.44 -16.96
N SER A 607 43.58 28.72 -16.63
CA SER A 607 43.99 29.23 -15.32
C SER A 607 43.17 28.64 -14.17
N ASP A 608 42.03 28.02 -14.48
CA ASP A 608 41.16 27.39 -13.51
C ASP A 608 41.54 25.92 -13.22
N ALA A 609 41.68 25.59 -11.93
CA ALA A 609 42.08 24.25 -11.50
C ALA A 609 41.04 23.16 -11.84
N ARG A 610 39.74 23.48 -11.84
CA ARG A 610 38.66 22.54 -12.20
C ARG A 610 38.72 22.21 -13.69
N VAL A 611 38.82 23.24 -14.53
CA VAL A 611 38.97 23.06 -15.99
C VAL A 611 40.24 22.28 -16.32
N ALA A 612 41.38 22.60 -15.71
CA ALA A 612 42.64 21.88 -15.93
C ALA A 612 42.55 20.40 -15.53
N ALA A 613 41.89 20.08 -14.40
CA ALA A 613 41.68 18.71 -13.96
C ALA A 613 40.75 17.94 -14.90
N ALA A 614 39.63 18.54 -15.33
CA ALA A 614 38.71 17.94 -16.29
C ALA A 614 39.40 17.65 -17.63
N ASN A 615 40.19 18.61 -18.12
CA ASN A 615 40.97 18.47 -19.35
C ASN A 615 42.01 17.34 -19.26
N THR A 616 42.69 17.21 -18.11
CA THR A 616 43.63 16.10 -17.86
C THR A 616 42.94 14.74 -17.98
N GLN A 617 41.73 14.63 -17.43
CA GLN A 617 40.93 13.41 -17.51
C GLN A 617 40.45 13.15 -18.94
N ALA A 618 39.97 14.17 -19.66
CA ALA A 618 39.55 14.05 -21.05
C ALA A 618 40.68 13.57 -21.98
N ASP A 619 41.91 14.05 -21.76
CA ASP A 619 43.08 13.61 -22.52
C ASP A 619 43.50 12.17 -22.19
N ALA A 620 43.34 11.75 -20.94
CA ALA A 620 43.64 10.38 -20.52
C ALA A 620 42.62 9.36 -21.06
N TYR A 621 41.37 9.78 -21.29
CA TYR A 621 40.26 8.91 -21.68
C TYR A 621 39.57 9.40 -22.97
N THR A 622 40.32 9.50 -24.06
CA THR A 622 39.83 10.06 -25.34
C THR A 622 38.67 9.30 -25.98
N ALA A 623 38.49 8.02 -25.63
CA ALA A 623 37.35 7.22 -26.07
C ALA A 623 36.08 7.44 -25.22
N CYS A 624 36.14 8.29 -24.18
CA CYS A 624 35.03 8.59 -23.29
C CYS A 624 34.48 10.00 -23.56
N PRO A 625 33.33 10.13 -24.25
CA PRO A 625 32.69 11.43 -24.47
C PRO A 625 32.37 12.18 -23.18
N PHE A 626 31.97 11.46 -22.13
CA PHE A 626 31.64 12.04 -20.82
C PHE A 626 32.81 12.82 -20.20
N ALA A 627 34.05 12.36 -20.39
CA ALA A 627 35.23 13.08 -19.90
C ALA A 627 35.36 14.47 -20.54
N LYS A 628 34.93 14.63 -21.80
CA LYS A 628 34.91 15.93 -22.46
C LYS A 628 33.73 16.79 -22.02
N ASN A 629 32.58 16.20 -21.70
CA ASN A 629 31.44 16.92 -21.13
C ASN A 629 31.80 17.54 -19.76
N GLN A 630 32.60 16.85 -18.94
CA GLN A 630 33.14 17.43 -17.69
C GLN A 630 33.94 18.71 -17.91
N VAL A 631 34.69 18.82 -19.02
CA VAL A 631 35.38 20.06 -19.40
C VAL A 631 34.38 21.16 -19.73
N ALA A 632 33.32 20.83 -20.48
CA ALA A 632 32.28 21.79 -20.84
C ALA A 632 31.55 22.32 -19.59
N TYR A 633 31.20 21.45 -18.63
CA TYR A 633 30.58 21.84 -17.37
C TYR A 633 31.51 22.74 -16.53
N ALA A 634 32.79 22.39 -16.39
CA ALA A 634 33.75 23.23 -15.68
C ALA A 634 33.93 24.62 -16.32
N ILE A 635 33.85 24.72 -17.65
CA ILE A 635 33.87 26.00 -18.35
C ILE A 635 32.56 26.77 -18.15
N LYS A 636 31.41 26.08 -18.15
CA LYS A 636 30.11 26.71 -17.86
C LYS A 636 30.08 27.34 -16.47
N ASP A 637 30.62 26.68 -15.46
CA ASP A 637 30.73 27.25 -14.11
C ASP A 637 31.50 28.58 -14.07
N ILE A 638 32.49 28.76 -14.95
CA ILE A 638 33.23 30.03 -15.09
C ILE A 638 32.37 31.10 -15.76
N VAL A 639 31.49 30.71 -16.66
CA VAL A 639 30.59 31.64 -17.38
C VAL A 639 29.45 32.10 -16.49
N ASP A 640 28.93 31.21 -15.63
CA ASP A 640 27.80 31.49 -14.75
C ASP A 640 28.21 32.30 -13.49
N ALA A 641 29.50 32.28 -13.12
CA ALA A 641 30.07 33.03 -12.00
C ALA A 641 30.33 34.50 -12.34
#